data_AF-A0A3L7PQJ6-F1
#
_entry.id   AF-A0A3L7PQJ6-F1
#
_cell.length_a   1.000
_cell.length_b   1.000
_cell.length_c   1.000
_cell.angle_alpha   90.00
_cell.angle_beta   90.00
_cell.angle_gamma   90.00
#
_symmetry.space_group_name_H-M   'P 1'
#
loop_
_entity.id
_entity.type
_entity.pdbx_description
1 polymer ?
#
loop_
_entity_poly.entity_id
_entity_poly.type
_entity_poly.pdbx_seq_one_letter_code
_entity_poly.pdbx_strand_id
1 'polypeptide(L)'
;MPRPSPFHFRRHLPMMPALRPIMLAAATAVMVITGCADMMVERADPALQKAAVNRDAVNVAATDIDPIMRGTVASETSLVGFDPLVVRGYGIVVGLRDTGSRQMPSDVRAFLSQELSKRGFGSGAPGSPKMTPQELLNSSDSAVVIVEGVIPPGAPKGSRFDIRVTTAPGTSTTSLEGGRLLVADLRPGPLFTGSRQPFPLAEGAGSIVINPFVEPNATQRDTINRSSGRILDGGLLSKDMKLKLRLQTPSHSRSESIQNTINTLFPLESKQKDQTAHGRSGETIDLTVPPSYRTRTGEFAELVRHTPLNVENAEQTAMAIRRSLLSNPGAAGAASWRWQALGKRALPMIQDLYEYPEEQPRFAALNTGAKLNDMLAVAPLLQMAHSSDSITYRTESIKLLGRMGVNAEIELGLRELLDDPDVEIRLAAFEALDKRRDPHIIGIEMGKKFVLNVVPSKYKMIYVSQSGQPRVVIFGEDVEVKRPMTLYTWSGRLIIKADEGDKLLEVFYRERPETPAVVDRVKPDLSSMVGYFARRPTPDRPESGLNFTYSETISALHELWRLKYISCDFRAEQDRILAEVLRDDKGEKDLRPEFKAEDGDPDSEDVSPKSISEIGASRGSDLETASVGSGLDAAKARKDTVPR
;
A
#
# COMPACT_ATOMS: atom_id res chain seq x y z
N MET A 1 47.36 -22.82 47.43
CA MET A 1 48.19 -23.73 46.60
C MET A 1 48.59 -23.00 45.32
N PRO A 2 49.85 -22.58 45.19
CA PRO A 2 50.33 -21.76 44.07
C PRO A 2 51.36 -22.46 43.16
N ARG A 3 51.39 -22.03 41.89
CA ARG A 3 52.53 -22.04 40.91
C ARG A 3 53.05 -23.41 40.42
N PRO A 4 53.93 -23.51 39.38
CA PRO A 4 54.41 -22.50 38.41
C PRO A 4 54.46 -22.93 36.92
N SER A 5 54.81 -21.90 36.13
CA SER A 5 55.44 -21.71 34.82
C SER A 5 56.67 -22.60 34.42
N PRO A 6 57.56 -22.20 33.49
CA PRO A 6 57.62 -22.53 32.06
C PRO A 6 58.95 -23.23 31.66
N PHE A 7 59.20 -23.52 30.38
CA PHE A 7 60.57 -23.79 29.90
C PHE A 7 60.87 -23.06 28.59
N HIS A 8 61.86 -22.16 28.68
CA HIS A 8 62.68 -21.66 27.58
C HIS A 8 63.55 -22.79 27.02
N PHE A 9 63.91 -22.72 25.73
CA PHE A 9 65.34 -22.76 25.35
C PHE A 9 65.59 -22.09 23.99
N ARG A 10 66.58 -21.18 24.00
CA ARG A 10 67.25 -20.49 22.89
C ARG A 10 68.19 -21.43 22.11
N ARG A 11 68.62 -20.94 20.93
CA ARG A 11 69.94 -21.07 20.23
C ARG A 11 69.80 -21.75 18.86
N HIS A 12 70.52 -21.41 17.80
CA HIS A 12 71.45 -20.33 17.42
C HIS A 12 71.47 -20.34 15.86
N LEU A 13 71.81 -19.20 15.25
CA LEU A 13 72.29 -18.99 13.86
C LEU A 13 73.40 -20.02 13.45
N PRO A 14 73.89 -20.14 12.17
CA PRO A 14 73.98 -19.11 11.10
C PRO A 14 73.92 -19.57 9.60
N MET A 15 74.03 -18.56 8.70
CA MET A 15 74.78 -18.51 7.43
C MET A 15 74.33 -19.23 6.12
N MET A 16 74.08 -18.36 5.12
CA MET A 16 74.36 -18.39 3.65
C MET A 16 75.48 -19.36 3.16
N PRO A 17 75.62 -19.70 1.83
CA PRO A 17 75.41 -18.85 0.65
C PRO A 17 74.91 -19.52 -0.66
N ALA A 18 74.91 -18.68 -1.71
CA ALA A 18 74.48 -18.86 -3.10
C ALA A 18 75.22 -19.91 -3.95
N LEU A 19 74.59 -20.35 -5.06
CA LEU A 19 75.25 -20.69 -6.32
C LEU A 19 74.26 -20.73 -7.51
N ARG A 20 74.59 -19.97 -8.57
CA ARG A 20 74.05 -19.97 -9.95
C ARG A 20 74.71 -21.13 -10.76
N PRO A 21 74.82 -21.07 -12.12
CA PRO A 21 73.85 -21.33 -13.20
C PRO A 21 74.36 -22.43 -14.19
N ILE A 22 73.58 -22.86 -15.20
CA ILE A 22 74.13 -23.61 -16.35
C ILE A 22 73.51 -23.13 -17.69
N MET A 23 74.43 -22.59 -18.52
CA MET A 23 74.62 -22.61 -19.99
C MET A 23 73.41 -22.52 -20.94
N LEU A 24 73.32 -21.55 -21.87
CA LEU A 24 74.22 -21.14 -22.98
C LEU A 24 74.25 -22.14 -24.16
N ALA A 25 73.60 -21.78 -25.26
CA ALA A 25 74.04 -22.12 -26.61
C ALA A 25 73.64 -20.99 -27.58
N ALA A 26 74.64 -20.47 -28.28
CA ALA A 26 74.57 -19.39 -29.25
C ALA A 26 74.70 -19.95 -30.68
N ALA A 27 73.98 -19.39 -31.65
CA ALA A 27 74.40 -19.32 -33.06
C ALA A 27 73.51 -18.34 -33.87
N THR A 28 74.13 -17.23 -34.26
CA THR A 28 74.13 -16.53 -35.56
C THR A 28 73.53 -17.29 -36.78
N ALA A 29 73.12 -16.73 -37.91
CA ALA A 29 72.72 -15.41 -38.42
C ALA A 29 72.46 -15.62 -39.95
N VAL A 30 71.36 -15.07 -40.47
CA VAL A 30 71.19 -14.49 -41.84
C VAL A 30 70.86 -15.38 -43.09
N MET A 31 69.72 -15.01 -43.72
CA MET A 31 69.32 -14.99 -45.16
C MET A 31 68.56 -16.13 -45.89
N VAL A 32 67.25 -15.85 -46.14
CA VAL A 32 66.55 -15.66 -47.43
C VAL A 32 66.29 -16.89 -48.35
N ILE A 33 65.00 -17.31 -48.47
CA ILE A 33 64.14 -17.41 -49.68
C ILE A 33 62.98 -18.45 -49.54
N THR A 34 61.74 -17.90 -49.61
CA THR A 34 60.43 -18.40 -50.10
C THR A 34 59.73 -19.67 -49.57
N GLY A 35 58.45 -19.51 -49.19
CA GLY A 35 57.42 -20.56 -49.33
C GLY A 35 56.16 -20.49 -48.43
N CYS A 36 55.29 -19.49 -48.66
CA CYS A 36 53.82 -19.46 -48.41
C CYS A 36 53.22 -19.68 -46.98
N ALA A 37 52.80 -18.58 -46.34
CA ALA A 37 51.46 -18.43 -45.72
C ALA A 37 51.26 -16.97 -45.25
N ASP A 38 50.35 -16.25 -45.91
CA ASP A 38 49.93 -14.88 -45.60
C ASP A 38 49.18 -14.78 -44.26
N MET A 39 49.63 -13.91 -43.36
CA MET A 39 48.79 -13.27 -42.33
C MET A 39 49.45 -11.93 -41.95
N MET A 40 49.07 -10.88 -42.67
CA MET A 40 49.51 -9.51 -42.41
C MET A 40 48.66 -8.85 -41.31
N VAL A 41 49.39 -8.13 -40.46
CA VAL A 41 48.93 -7.20 -39.42
C VAL A 41 48.07 -6.10 -40.03
N GLU A 42 46.78 -6.07 -39.66
CA GLU A 42 45.87 -4.98 -40.00
C GLU A 42 46.05 -3.84 -38.98
N ARG A 43 46.51 -2.69 -39.48
CA ARG A 43 46.51 -1.42 -38.76
C ARG A 43 45.06 -1.02 -38.48
N ALA A 44 44.75 -0.72 -37.22
CA ALA A 44 43.45 -0.17 -36.84
C ALA A 44 43.16 1.12 -37.62
N ASP A 45 41.96 1.15 -38.20
CA ASP A 45 41.47 2.14 -39.14
C ASP A 45 41.31 3.53 -38.48
N PRO A 46 42.00 4.59 -38.95
CA PRO A 46 41.89 5.94 -38.36
C PRO A 46 40.52 6.61 -38.62
N ALA A 47 39.61 5.96 -39.37
CA ALA A 47 38.23 6.39 -39.55
C ALA A 47 37.33 6.10 -38.33
N LEU A 48 37.74 5.22 -37.40
CA LEU A 48 36.99 4.93 -36.17
C LEU A 48 37.26 5.90 -35.02
N GLN A 49 38.22 6.82 -35.15
CA GLN A 49 38.50 7.89 -34.19
C GLN A 49 37.72 9.20 -34.45
N LYS A 50 36.79 9.21 -35.42
CA LYS A 50 35.91 10.34 -35.72
C LYS A 50 34.41 10.06 -35.53
N ALA A 51 34.06 9.08 -34.69
CA ALA A 51 32.81 9.18 -33.95
C ALA A 51 33.09 9.98 -32.67
N ALA A 52 33.36 11.27 -32.84
CA ALA A 52 33.23 12.21 -31.75
C ALA A 52 31.81 12.05 -31.21
N VAL A 53 31.69 11.36 -30.08
CA VAL A 53 30.48 11.40 -29.26
C VAL A 53 30.18 12.88 -29.13
N ASN A 54 29.06 13.28 -29.71
CA ASN A 54 28.58 14.64 -29.66
C ASN A 54 28.34 14.95 -28.18
N ARG A 55 29.38 15.46 -27.50
CA ARG A 55 29.37 15.76 -26.07
C ARG A 55 28.39 16.90 -25.74
N ASP A 56 27.87 17.55 -26.78
CA ASP A 56 26.88 18.62 -26.70
C ASP A 56 25.44 18.14 -26.96
N ALA A 57 25.20 16.82 -27.14
CA ALA A 57 23.86 16.26 -27.36
C ALA A 57 23.26 15.53 -26.15
N VAL A 58 23.92 15.55 -24.99
CA VAL A 58 23.28 15.25 -23.71
C VAL A 58 23.24 16.55 -22.91
N ASN A 59 22.41 17.49 -23.38
CA ASN A 59 21.79 18.40 -22.43
C ASN A 59 20.90 17.53 -21.55
N VAL A 60 21.49 16.97 -20.48
CA VAL A 60 20.74 16.61 -19.28
C VAL A 60 20.00 17.88 -18.96
N ALA A 61 18.69 17.93 -19.24
CA ALA A 61 17.86 19.04 -18.83
C ALA A 61 18.21 19.28 -17.36
N ALA A 62 18.88 20.40 -17.08
CA ALA A 62 19.36 20.72 -15.76
C ALA A 62 18.12 20.60 -14.87
N THR A 63 18.08 19.54 -14.06
CA THR A 63 16.92 19.32 -13.21
C THR A 63 16.84 20.57 -12.37
N ASP A 64 15.71 21.27 -12.43
CA ASP A 64 15.49 22.50 -11.67
C ASP A 64 15.38 22.08 -10.20
N ILE A 65 16.55 21.90 -9.59
CA ILE A 65 16.71 21.49 -8.21
C ILE A 65 16.54 22.77 -7.42
N ASP A 66 15.49 22.80 -6.59
CA ASP A 66 15.24 23.88 -5.65
C ASP A 66 16.56 24.29 -4.97
N PRO A 67 16.89 25.59 -4.87
CA PRO A 67 18.08 26.06 -4.18
C PRO A 67 18.31 25.41 -2.81
N ILE A 68 17.22 25.08 -2.08
CA ILE A 68 17.31 24.40 -0.79
C ILE A 68 17.75 22.93 -0.90
N MET A 69 17.82 22.33 -2.08
CA MET A 69 18.23 20.93 -2.28
C MET A 69 19.67 20.81 -2.79
N ARG A 70 20.38 21.92 -3.02
CA ARG A 70 21.78 21.90 -3.45
C ARG A 70 22.70 21.25 -2.40
N GLY A 71 23.66 20.45 -2.88
CA GLY A 71 24.63 19.76 -2.04
C GLY A 71 24.05 18.55 -1.29
N THR A 72 22.93 18.01 -1.77
CA THR A 72 22.30 16.79 -1.24
C THR A 72 22.43 15.63 -2.22
N VAL A 73 22.17 14.41 -1.75
CA VAL A 73 22.13 13.21 -2.60
C VAL A 73 21.14 13.37 -3.76
N ALA A 74 19.97 14.00 -3.54
CA ALA A 74 19.00 14.27 -4.59
C ALA A 74 19.49 15.23 -5.69
N SER A 75 20.51 16.06 -5.40
CA SER A 75 21.08 16.94 -6.41
C SER A 75 22.00 16.24 -7.42
N GLU A 76 22.48 15.04 -7.08
CA GLU A 76 23.37 14.24 -7.95
C GLU A 76 22.75 12.92 -8.42
N THR A 77 21.63 12.50 -7.81
CA THR A 77 21.00 11.21 -8.06
C THR A 77 19.50 11.32 -8.29
N SER A 78 18.97 10.37 -9.04
CA SER A 78 17.54 10.10 -9.17
C SER A 78 17.21 8.81 -8.45
N LEU A 79 16.09 8.80 -7.73
CA LEU A 79 15.60 7.60 -7.05
C LEU A 79 14.78 6.77 -8.07
N VAL A 80 15.20 5.54 -8.30
CA VAL A 80 14.59 4.59 -9.24
C VAL A 80 13.93 3.46 -8.45
N GLY A 81 12.73 3.06 -8.89
CA GLY A 81 11.94 2.02 -8.22
C GLY A 81 11.27 2.51 -6.93
N PHE A 82 10.98 3.80 -6.85
CA PHE A 82 10.24 4.42 -5.77
C PHE A 82 8.73 4.55 -6.05
N ASP A 83 8.28 4.15 -7.23
CA ASP A 83 6.86 4.11 -7.55
C ASP A 83 6.22 2.86 -6.92
N PRO A 84 4.98 2.95 -6.42
CA PRO A 84 4.22 1.79 -5.99
C PRO A 84 4.10 0.79 -7.14
N LEU A 85 4.25 -0.51 -6.83
CA LEU A 85 4.16 -1.56 -7.82
C LEU A 85 2.81 -2.26 -7.74
N VAL A 86 2.01 -2.17 -8.79
CA VAL A 86 0.77 -2.93 -8.92
C VAL A 86 1.08 -4.38 -9.28
N VAL A 87 0.53 -5.31 -8.50
CA VAL A 87 0.60 -6.74 -8.78
C VAL A 87 -0.80 -7.31 -8.97
N ARG A 88 -0.93 -8.20 -9.95
CA ARG A 88 -2.21 -8.78 -10.36
C ARG A 88 -2.09 -10.31 -10.45
N GLY A 89 -3.19 -11.02 -10.23
CA GLY A 89 -3.27 -12.47 -10.38
C GLY A 89 -4.70 -13.00 -10.45
N TYR A 90 -4.87 -14.22 -10.96
CA TYR A 90 -6.15 -14.92 -10.87
C TYR A 90 -6.23 -15.70 -9.55
N GLY A 91 -7.40 -15.65 -8.92
CA GLY A 91 -7.69 -16.33 -7.67
C GLY A 91 -9.04 -17.04 -7.69
N ILE A 92 -9.28 -17.85 -6.66
CA ILE A 92 -10.57 -18.53 -6.44
C ILE A 92 -11.07 -18.18 -5.06
N VAL A 93 -12.31 -17.71 -5.02
CA VAL A 93 -13.06 -17.46 -3.80
C VAL A 93 -13.98 -18.64 -3.53
N VAL A 94 -14.08 -19.05 -2.27
CA VAL A 94 -14.96 -20.13 -1.79
C VAL A 94 -15.86 -19.65 -0.66
N GLY A 95 -16.96 -20.34 -0.38
CA GLY A 95 -17.89 -20.00 0.69
C GLY A 95 -18.95 -18.96 0.29
N LEU A 96 -19.26 -18.85 -1.01
CA LEU A 96 -20.15 -17.84 -1.56
C LEU A 96 -21.65 -18.16 -1.43
N ARG A 97 -22.04 -19.25 -0.78
CA ARG A 97 -23.46 -19.59 -0.50
C ARG A 97 -24.32 -19.55 -1.76
N ASP A 98 -23.81 -20.17 -2.82
CA ASP A 98 -24.45 -20.24 -4.14
C ASP A 98 -24.61 -18.91 -4.90
N THR A 99 -23.90 -17.85 -4.46
CA THR A 99 -23.79 -16.58 -5.21
C THR A 99 -22.61 -16.56 -6.21
N GLY A 100 -21.85 -17.66 -6.28
CA GLY A 100 -20.71 -17.86 -7.17
C GLY A 100 -21.09 -18.22 -8.62
N SER A 101 -20.10 -18.66 -9.40
CA SER A 101 -20.30 -18.99 -10.82
C SER A 101 -19.36 -20.10 -11.29
N ARG A 102 -19.92 -21.01 -12.09
CA ARG A 102 -19.18 -22.07 -12.81
C ARG A 102 -18.60 -21.60 -14.15
N GLN A 103 -19.13 -20.50 -14.69
CA GLN A 103 -18.70 -19.94 -15.97
C GLN A 103 -17.37 -19.21 -15.79
N MET A 104 -16.41 -19.48 -16.67
CA MET A 104 -15.10 -18.82 -16.74
C MET A 104 -14.44 -19.12 -18.10
N PRO A 105 -13.54 -18.25 -18.60
CA PRO A 105 -12.77 -18.52 -19.82
C PRO A 105 -11.94 -19.82 -19.72
N SER A 106 -11.77 -20.53 -20.85
CA SER A 106 -11.05 -21.80 -20.93
C SER A 106 -9.60 -21.70 -20.42
N ASP A 107 -8.92 -20.61 -20.78
CA ASP A 107 -7.51 -20.42 -20.47
C ASP A 107 -7.29 -20.17 -18.97
N VAL A 108 -8.20 -19.41 -18.36
CA VAL A 108 -8.20 -19.15 -16.91
C VAL A 108 -8.54 -20.44 -16.15
N ARG A 109 -9.48 -21.24 -16.65
CA ARG A 109 -9.81 -22.56 -16.08
C ARG A 109 -8.62 -23.50 -16.08
N ALA A 110 -7.92 -23.60 -17.21
CA ALA A 110 -6.74 -24.47 -17.34
C ALA A 110 -5.62 -24.03 -16.40
N PHE A 111 -5.34 -22.72 -16.34
CA PHE A 111 -4.38 -22.13 -15.43
C PHE A 111 -4.70 -22.44 -13.95
N LEU A 112 -5.94 -22.16 -13.52
CA LEU A 112 -6.36 -22.38 -12.14
C LEU A 112 -6.37 -23.87 -11.76
N SER A 113 -6.74 -24.76 -12.67
CA SER A 113 -6.70 -26.21 -12.46
C SER A 113 -5.26 -26.68 -12.18
N GLN A 114 -4.30 -26.16 -12.94
CA GLN A 114 -2.89 -26.46 -12.73
C GLN A 114 -2.40 -25.92 -11.38
N GLU A 115 -2.78 -24.69 -11.02
CA GLU A 115 -2.34 -24.03 -9.80
C GLU A 115 -2.91 -24.69 -8.53
N LEU A 116 -4.20 -25.06 -8.55
CA LEU A 116 -4.82 -25.86 -7.48
C LEU A 116 -4.15 -27.23 -7.34
N SER A 117 -3.81 -27.88 -8.46
CA SER A 117 -3.12 -29.17 -8.44
C SER A 117 -1.73 -29.07 -7.80
N LYS A 118 -0.95 -28.01 -8.12
CA LYS A 118 0.34 -27.75 -7.49
C LYS A 118 0.23 -27.56 -5.97
N ARG A 119 -0.90 -27.03 -5.50
CA ARG A 119 -1.20 -26.85 -4.07
C ARG A 119 -1.84 -28.06 -3.42
N GLY A 120 -1.89 -29.20 -4.12
CA GLY A 120 -2.25 -30.50 -3.57
C GLY A 120 -3.75 -30.82 -3.54
N PHE A 121 -4.61 -30.01 -4.17
CA PHE A 121 -6.03 -30.36 -4.33
C PHE A 121 -6.17 -31.64 -5.16
N GLY A 122 -6.92 -32.63 -4.64
CA GLY A 122 -7.10 -33.92 -5.31
C GLY A 122 -5.90 -34.86 -5.26
N SER A 123 -4.85 -34.53 -4.48
CA SER A 123 -3.63 -35.37 -4.38
C SER A 123 -3.81 -36.64 -3.52
N GLY A 124 -4.86 -36.71 -2.69
CA GLY A 124 -5.08 -37.83 -1.77
C GLY A 124 -4.09 -37.95 -0.61
N ALA A 125 -3.13 -37.02 -0.50
CA ALA A 125 -2.15 -36.99 0.58
C ALA A 125 -2.79 -36.66 1.95
N PRO A 126 -2.27 -37.19 3.08
CA PRO A 126 -2.76 -36.85 4.41
C PRO A 126 -2.73 -35.34 4.65
N GLY A 127 -3.91 -34.74 4.91
CA GLY A 127 -4.06 -33.30 5.15
C GLY A 127 -4.32 -32.45 3.91
N SER A 128 -4.33 -33.03 2.70
CA SER A 128 -4.70 -32.29 1.49
C SER A 128 -6.23 -32.19 1.32
N PRO A 129 -6.74 -31.15 0.63
CA PRO A 129 -8.17 -31.04 0.35
C PRO A 129 -8.64 -32.23 -0.48
N LYS A 130 -9.67 -32.94 0.01
CA LYS A 130 -10.26 -34.11 -0.67
C LYS A 130 -10.92 -33.77 -2.00
N MET A 131 -11.37 -32.52 -2.15
CA MET A 131 -12.06 -32.04 -3.36
C MET A 131 -11.06 -31.85 -4.50
N THR A 132 -11.41 -32.35 -5.68
CA THR A 132 -10.57 -32.18 -6.87
C THR A 132 -10.64 -30.73 -7.39
N PRO A 133 -9.61 -30.25 -8.12
CA PRO A 133 -9.66 -28.92 -8.74
C PRO A 133 -10.88 -28.72 -9.63
N GLN A 134 -11.29 -29.77 -10.37
CA GLN A 134 -12.38 -29.69 -11.32
C GLN A 134 -13.75 -29.65 -10.62
N GLU A 135 -13.92 -30.39 -9.52
CA GLU A 135 -15.11 -30.27 -8.66
C GLU A 135 -15.21 -28.87 -8.07
N LEU A 136 -14.10 -28.31 -7.56
CA LEU A 136 -14.09 -26.97 -6.95
C LEU A 136 -14.47 -25.89 -7.96
N LEU A 137 -13.91 -25.94 -9.17
CA LEU A 137 -14.20 -25.00 -10.26
C LEU A 137 -15.61 -25.14 -10.85
N ASN A 138 -16.28 -26.26 -10.60
CA ASN A 138 -17.65 -26.52 -11.04
C ASN A 138 -18.69 -26.31 -9.93
N SER A 139 -18.27 -25.83 -8.75
CA SER A 139 -19.19 -25.48 -7.66
C SER A 139 -19.87 -24.14 -7.90
N SER A 140 -21.12 -23.98 -7.43
CA SER A 140 -21.79 -22.67 -7.33
C SER A 140 -21.36 -21.87 -6.10
N ASP A 141 -20.66 -22.52 -5.16
CA ASP A 141 -20.11 -21.89 -3.96
C ASP A 141 -18.72 -21.26 -4.18
N SER A 142 -18.20 -21.36 -5.40
CA SER A 142 -16.92 -20.79 -5.81
C SER A 142 -17.06 -19.76 -6.93
N ALA A 143 -16.14 -18.80 -6.98
CA ALA A 143 -16.05 -17.83 -8.06
C ALA A 143 -14.58 -17.56 -8.42
N VAL A 144 -14.35 -17.35 -9.71
CA VAL A 144 -13.05 -16.88 -10.21
C VAL A 144 -12.99 -15.37 -10.11
N VAL A 145 -11.89 -14.89 -9.56
CA VAL A 145 -11.66 -13.47 -9.31
C VAL A 145 -10.32 -13.02 -9.85
N ILE A 146 -10.25 -11.76 -10.21
CA ILE A 146 -9.03 -11.00 -10.41
C ILE A 146 -8.65 -10.41 -9.05
N VAL A 147 -7.38 -10.58 -8.69
CA VAL A 147 -6.80 -10.15 -7.43
C VAL A 147 -5.74 -9.10 -7.77
N GLU A 148 -5.88 -7.91 -7.23
CA GLU A 148 -4.98 -6.78 -7.44
C GLU A 148 -4.47 -6.27 -6.10
N GLY A 149 -3.23 -5.83 -6.04
CA GLY A 149 -2.69 -5.20 -4.85
C GLY A 149 -1.57 -4.24 -5.20
N VAL A 150 -1.32 -3.31 -4.29
CA VAL A 150 -0.31 -2.27 -4.46
C VAL A 150 0.79 -2.50 -3.44
N ILE A 151 1.98 -2.86 -3.92
CA ILE A 151 3.15 -3.04 -3.06
C ILE A 151 3.84 -1.68 -2.91
N PRO A 152 4.03 -1.18 -1.68
CA PRO A 152 4.74 0.08 -1.49
C PRO A 152 6.22 -0.06 -1.90
N PRO A 153 6.84 1.03 -2.38
CA PRO A 153 8.23 1.03 -2.77
C PRO A 153 9.13 0.69 -1.57
N GLY A 154 10.20 -0.08 -1.82
CA GLY A 154 11.14 -0.47 -0.76
C GLY A 154 10.62 -1.51 0.23
N ALA A 155 9.43 -2.11 0.00
CA ALA A 155 8.85 -3.08 0.91
C ALA A 155 9.75 -4.32 1.10
N PRO A 156 10.09 -4.69 2.35
CA PRO A 156 10.88 -5.89 2.61
C PRO A 156 10.02 -7.16 2.48
N LYS A 157 10.67 -8.29 2.21
CA LYS A 157 10.05 -9.61 2.21
C LYS A 157 9.28 -9.85 3.52
N GLY A 158 8.09 -10.41 3.38
CA GLY A 158 7.17 -10.69 4.49
C GLY A 158 6.27 -9.53 4.86
N SER A 159 6.41 -8.36 4.22
CA SER A 159 5.47 -7.25 4.38
C SER A 159 4.08 -7.65 3.93
N ARG A 160 3.08 -7.16 4.66
CA ARG A 160 1.68 -7.29 4.30
C ARG A 160 1.18 -6.04 3.60
N PHE A 161 0.20 -6.24 2.73
CA PHE A 161 -0.49 -5.16 2.04
C PHE A 161 -1.91 -5.59 1.73
N ASP A 162 -2.78 -4.61 1.53
CA ASP A 162 -4.18 -4.84 1.21
C ASP A 162 -4.36 -5.27 -0.25
N ILE A 163 -5.37 -6.10 -0.46
CA ILE A 163 -5.71 -6.65 -1.77
C ILE A 163 -7.12 -6.23 -2.14
N ARG A 164 -7.31 -5.85 -3.39
CA ARG A 164 -8.61 -5.73 -4.03
C ARG A 164 -8.94 -7.02 -4.78
N VAL A 165 -10.19 -7.45 -4.68
CA VAL A 165 -10.72 -8.60 -5.39
C VAL A 165 -11.90 -8.14 -6.25
N THR A 166 -11.93 -8.57 -7.50
CA THR A 166 -13.02 -8.29 -8.45
C THR A 166 -13.39 -9.59 -9.15
N THR A 167 -14.67 -9.80 -9.44
CA THR A 167 -15.09 -10.96 -10.25
C THR A 167 -14.46 -10.92 -11.63
N ALA A 168 -13.98 -12.05 -12.12
CA ALA A 168 -13.43 -12.11 -13.46
C ALA A 168 -14.49 -11.79 -14.53
N PRO A 169 -14.12 -11.14 -15.65
CA PRO A 169 -15.02 -10.91 -16.78
C PRO A 169 -15.58 -12.22 -17.34
N GLY A 170 -16.84 -12.20 -17.78
CA GLY A 170 -17.50 -13.38 -18.34
C GLY A 170 -17.96 -14.42 -17.30
N THR A 171 -18.01 -14.05 -16.02
CA THR A 171 -18.60 -14.87 -14.95
C THR A 171 -19.99 -14.35 -14.57
N SER A 172 -20.90 -15.23 -14.15
CA SER A 172 -22.25 -14.87 -13.67
C SER A 172 -22.31 -14.74 -12.14
N THR A 173 -21.20 -14.37 -11.50
CA THR A 173 -21.10 -14.24 -10.03
C THR A 173 -21.93 -13.04 -9.57
N THR A 174 -22.82 -13.25 -8.60
CA THR A 174 -23.74 -12.20 -8.12
C THR A 174 -23.21 -11.47 -6.88
N SER A 175 -22.44 -12.14 -6.02
CA SER A 175 -21.86 -11.55 -4.82
C SER A 175 -20.56 -12.26 -4.41
N LEU A 176 -19.64 -11.51 -3.80
CA LEU A 176 -18.45 -12.06 -3.13
C LEU A 176 -18.61 -12.12 -1.59
N GLU A 177 -19.82 -11.86 -1.07
CA GLU A 177 -20.09 -11.69 0.36
C GLU A 177 -19.86 -12.98 1.15
N GLY A 178 -19.14 -12.87 2.28
CA GLY A 178 -18.78 -14.02 3.12
C GLY A 178 -17.71 -14.94 2.51
N GLY A 179 -17.26 -14.63 1.28
CA GLY A 179 -16.26 -15.41 0.57
C GLY A 179 -14.88 -15.33 1.20
N ARG A 180 -14.08 -16.38 0.98
CA ARG A 180 -12.65 -16.42 1.31
C ARG A 180 -11.84 -16.71 0.06
N LEU A 181 -10.87 -15.84 -0.23
CA LEU A 181 -9.88 -16.07 -1.27
C LEU A 181 -8.89 -17.16 -0.81
N LEU A 182 -8.80 -18.22 -1.60
CA LEU A 182 -7.71 -19.18 -1.51
C LEU A 182 -6.41 -18.51 -1.98
N VAL A 183 -5.26 -19.05 -1.55
CA VAL A 183 -3.94 -18.49 -1.92
C VAL A 183 -3.90 -18.18 -3.43
N ALA A 184 -3.37 -17.04 -3.81
CA ALA A 184 -3.27 -16.59 -5.21
C ALA A 184 -1.89 -15.96 -5.43
N ASP A 185 -1.23 -16.34 -6.52
CA ASP A 185 0.09 -15.82 -6.86
C ASP A 185 -0.05 -14.49 -7.61
N LEU A 186 0.55 -13.42 -7.07
CA LEU A 186 0.48 -12.07 -7.61
C LEU A 186 1.78 -11.71 -8.34
N ARG A 187 1.62 -11.21 -9.56
CA ARG A 187 2.71 -10.92 -10.50
C ARG A 187 2.66 -9.44 -10.93
N PRO A 188 3.82 -8.81 -11.20
CA PRO A 188 3.86 -7.45 -11.69
C PRO A 188 3.37 -7.37 -13.14
N GLY A 189 2.78 -6.24 -13.50
CA GLY A 189 2.29 -5.97 -14.85
C GLY A 189 0.93 -6.64 -15.16
N PRO A 190 0.57 -6.76 -16.45
CA PRO A 190 -0.76 -7.19 -16.84
C PRO A 190 -1.00 -8.69 -16.58
N LEU A 191 -2.28 -9.05 -16.51
CA LEU A 191 -2.73 -10.42 -16.31
C LEU A 191 -2.46 -11.26 -17.56
N PHE A 192 -1.47 -12.15 -17.48
CA PHE A 192 -1.21 -13.17 -18.50
C PHE A 192 -1.62 -14.56 -18.01
N THR A 193 -2.07 -15.40 -18.93
CA THR A 193 -2.19 -16.85 -18.75
C THR A 193 -1.09 -17.55 -19.58
N GLY A 194 -0.64 -18.73 -19.15
CA GLY A 194 0.36 -19.53 -19.88
C GLY A 194 1.83 -19.30 -19.47
N SER A 195 2.77 -19.58 -20.37
CA SER A 195 4.21 -19.70 -20.07
C SER A 195 5.00 -18.38 -20.01
N ARG A 196 4.46 -17.27 -20.53
CA ARG A 196 5.12 -15.95 -20.55
C ARG A 196 4.82 -15.11 -19.30
N GLN A 197 4.62 -15.75 -18.16
CA GLN A 197 4.31 -15.07 -16.91
C GLN A 197 5.58 -14.59 -16.20
N PRO A 198 5.60 -13.36 -15.66
CA PRO A 198 6.61 -12.94 -14.70
C PRO A 198 6.62 -13.84 -13.47
N PHE A 199 7.76 -13.90 -12.78
CA PHE A 199 7.83 -14.60 -11.50
C PHE A 199 6.90 -13.94 -10.47
N PRO A 200 6.22 -14.73 -9.62
CA PRO A 200 5.40 -14.17 -8.56
C PRO A 200 6.27 -13.36 -7.60
N LEU A 201 5.75 -12.18 -7.22
CA LEU A 201 6.39 -11.29 -6.25
C LEU A 201 5.70 -11.37 -4.89
N ALA A 202 4.40 -11.67 -4.86
CA ALA A 202 3.61 -11.76 -3.65
C ALA A 202 2.56 -12.87 -3.75
N GLU A 203 1.98 -13.24 -2.60
CA GLU A 203 0.85 -14.15 -2.48
C GLU A 203 -0.32 -13.42 -1.82
N GLY A 204 -1.54 -13.66 -2.27
CA GLY A 204 -2.76 -13.11 -1.71
C GLY A 204 -3.68 -14.17 -1.14
N ALA A 205 -4.17 -14.01 0.09
CA ALA A 205 -5.16 -14.90 0.69
C ALA A 205 -5.94 -14.19 1.81
N GLY A 206 -7.19 -14.58 2.05
CA GLY A 206 -7.93 -14.10 3.21
C GLY A 206 -9.43 -13.98 2.99
N SER A 207 -10.13 -13.48 4.01
CA SER A 207 -11.58 -13.28 3.98
C SER A 207 -11.93 -11.98 3.27
N ILE A 208 -12.96 -12.01 2.44
CA ILE A 208 -13.36 -10.85 1.65
C ILE A 208 -14.27 -9.93 2.47
N VAL A 209 -13.92 -8.66 2.44
CA VAL A 209 -14.65 -7.53 2.99
C VAL A 209 -15.30 -6.79 1.84
N ILE A 210 -16.62 -6.82 1.79
CA ILE A 210 -17.39 -5.98 0.87
C ILE A 210 -17.75 -4.71 1.61
N ASN A 211 -17.77 -3.61 0.87
CA ASN A 211 -18.23 -2.34 1.40
C ASN A 211 -19.72 -2.45 1.83
N PRO A 212 -20.04 -2.30 3.13
CA PRO A 212 -21.41 -2.43 3.66
C PRO A 212 -22.35 -1.32 3.19
N PHE A 213 -21.84 -0.20 2.67
CA PHE A 213 -22.64 0.94 2.21
C PHE A 213 -23.27 0.74 0.82
N VAL A 214 -23.12 -0.46 0.24
CA VAL A 214 -23.62 -0.79 -1.09
C VAL A 214 -24.99 -1.47 -0.98
N GLU A 215 -26.04 -0.80 -1.46
CA GLU A 215 -27.40 -1.30 -1.38
C GLU A 215 -27.68 -2.47 -2.35
N PRO A 216 -28.57 -3.42 -2.00
CA PRO A 216 -29.00 -4.50 -2.89
C PRO A 216 -29.80 -4.01 -4.12
N ASN A 217 -30.39 -2.81 -4.09
CA ASN A 217 -31.41 -2.36 -5.06
C ASN A 217 -31.09 -1.02 -5.75
N ALA A 218 -29.89 -0.45 -5.57
CA ALA A 218 -29.54 0.82 -6.19
C ALA A 218 -29.23 0.64 -7.69
N THR A 219 -29.91 1.43 -8.51
CA THR A 219 -30.07 1.23 -9.95
C THR A 219 -28.78 1.53 -10.72
N GLN A 220 -28.29 0.55 -11.49
CA GLN A 220 -27.29 0.59 -12.58
C GLN A 220 -25.87 1.15 -12.32
N ARG A 221 -25.57 1.87 -11.22
CA ARG A 221 -24.19 2.24 -10.85
C ARG A 221 -23.63 1.47 -9.65
N ASP A 222 -24.49 0.86 -8.82
CA ASP A 222 -24.10 0.17 -7.58
C ASP A 222 -23.91 -1.35 -7.69
N THR A 223 -24.38 -1.97 -8.78
CA THR A 223 -24.24 -3.43 -9.02
C THR A 223 -22.76 -3.85 -9.15
N ILE A 224 -21.86 -2.90 -9.43
CA ILE A 224 -20.42 -3.10 -9.61
C ILE A 224 -19.71 -3.36 -8.26
N ASN A 225 -20.33 -3.04 -7.12
CA ASN A 225 -19.63 -3.05 -5.84
C ASN A 225 -19.78 -4.33 -5.02
N ARG A 226 -20.75 -5.22 -5.30
CA ARG A 226 -20.88 -6.55 -4.64
C ARG A 226 -20.05 -7.65 -5.29
N SER A 227 -19.73 -7.45 -6.57
CA SER A 227 -18.77 -8.25 -7.34
C SER A 227 -17.32 -7.80 -7.12
N SER A 228 -17.11 -6.79 -6.26
CA SER A 228 -15.79 -6.39 -5.78
C SER A 228 -15.75 -6.44 -4.26
N GLY A 229 -14.60 -6.78 -3.71
CA GLY A 229 -14.33 -6.72 -2.30
C GLY A 229 -12.86 -6.46 -2.04
N ARG A 230 -12.48 -6.43 -0.77
CA ARG A 230 -11.10 -6.24 -0.33
C ARG A 230 -10.70 -7.33 0.65
N ILE A 231 -9.41 -7.56 0.76
CA ILE A 231 -8.84 -8.41 1.79
C ILE A 231 -7.79 -7.57 2.48
N LEU A 232 -8.12 -7.15 3.69
CA LEU A 232 -7.26 -6.31 4.51
C LEU A 232 -6.07 -7.15 5.02
N ASP A 233 -4.85 -6.66 4.86
CA ASP A 233 -3.58 -7.36 5.15
C ASP A 233 -3.45 -8.76 4.50
N GLY A 234 -4.17 -8.98 3.39
CA GLY A 234 -4.26 -10.26 2.69
C GLY A 234 -3.08 -10.61 1.81
N GLY A 235 -2.32 -9.60 1.38
CA GLY A 235 -1.11 -9.76 0.58
C GLY A 235 0.09 -10.06 1.45
N LEU A 236 0.98 -10.93 0.96
CA LEU A 236 2.25 -11.28 1.58
C LEU A 236 3.35 -11.19 0.53
N LEU A 237 4.32 -10.30 0.76
CA LEU A 237 5.42 -10.11 -0.16
C LEU A 237 6.47 -11.23 -0.04
N SER A 238 6.81 -11.87 -1.16
CA SER A 238 7.72 -13.04 -1.18
C SER A 238 9.19 -12.67 -1.42
N LYS A 239 9.47 -11.47 -1.94
CA LYS A 239 10.82 -10.98 -2.27
C LYS A 239 11.03 -9.54 -1.77
N ASP A 240 12.28 -9.18 -1.49
CA ASP A 240 12.62 -7.80 -1.11
C ASP A 240 12.53 -6.86 -2.32
N MET A 241 11.77 -5.77 -2.17
CA MET A 241 11.79 -4.66 -3.13
C MET A 241 12.93 -3.71 -2.75
N LYS A 242 14.03 -3.74 -3.52
CA LYS A 242 15.17 -2.85 -3.29
C LYS A 242 14.93 -1.50 -3.95
N LEU A 243 15.26 -0.43 -3.23
CA LEU A 243 15.32 0.93 -3.80
C LEU A 243 16.67 1.10 -4.50
N LYS A 244 16.74 1.95 -5.53
CA LYS A 244 17.99 2.22 -6.25
C LYS A 244 18.20 3.71 -6.43
N LEU A 245 19.42 4.18 -6.23
CA LEU A 245 19.84 5.51 -6.66
C LEU A 245 20.60 5.37 -7.97
N ARG A 246 20.21 6.17 -8.95
CA ARG A 246 20.92 6.31 -10.21
C ARG A 246 21.56 7.69 -10.27
N LEU A 247 22.89 7.73 -10.37
CA LEU A 247 23.63 8.97 -10.52
C LEU A 247 23.28 9.62 -11.86
N GLN A 248 23.08 10.93 -11.85
CA GLN A 248 22.84 11.71 -13.08
C GLN A 248 24.06 11.70 -13.98
N THR A 249 25.25 11.77 -13.38
CA THR A 249 26.53 11.64 -14.09
C THR A 249 27.31 10.45 -13.53
N PRO A 250 27.53 9.38 -14.33
CA PRO A 250 28.28 8.21 -13.89
C PRO A 250 29.68 8.57 -13.35
N SER A 251 30.00 8.12 -12.14
CA SER A 251 31.29 8.36 -11.48
C SER A 251 31.47 7.42 -10.29
N HIS A 252 32.53 6.61 -10.32
CA HIS A 252 32.83 5.65 -9.25
C HIS A 252 33.16 6.35 -7.93
N SER A 253 33.97 7.42 -7.96
CA SER A 253 34.34 8.18 -6.76
C SER A 253 33.14 8.86 -6.11
N ARG A 254 32.21 9.42 -6.90
CA ARG A 254 30.96 9.99 -6.37
C ARG A 254 30.04 8.92 -5.80
N SER A 255 29.86 7.80 -6.52
CA SER A 255 29.06 6.67 -6.05
C SER A 255 29.57 6.15 -4.69
N GLU A 256 30.89 6.01 -4.54
CA GLU A 256 31.53 5.59 -3.29
C GLU A 256 31.37 6.64 -2.17
N SER A 257 31.55 7.93 -2.47
CA SER A 257 31.35 9.02 -1.50
C SER A 257 29.91 9.08 -1.00
N ILE A 258 28.92 8.95 -1.89
CA ILE A 258 27.49 8.90 -1.56
C ILE A 258 27.20 7.67 -0.71
N GLN A 259 27.68 6.48 -1.12
CA GLN A 259 27.54 5.25 -0.36
C GLN A 259 28.07 5.41 1.07
N ASN A 260 29.29 5.93 1.22
CA ASN A 260 29.93 6.09 2.52
C ASN A 260 29.17 7.07 3.41
N THR A 261 28.65 8.16 2.83
CA THR A 261 27.81 9.13 3.53
C THR A 261 26.52 8.49 4.03
N ILE A 262 25.81 7.75 3.18
CA ILE A 262 24.57 7.06 3.55
C ILE A 262 24.84 6.01 4.64
N ASN A 263 25.89 5.20 4.50
CA ASN A 263 26.24 4.18 5.49
C ASN A 263 26.73 4.76 6.82
N THR A 264 27.25 5.99 6.82
CA THR A 264 27.61 6.70 8.06
C THR A 264 26.37 7.19 8.81
N LEU A 265 25.39 7.73 8.10
CA LEU A 265 24.13 8.20 8.70
C LEU A 265 23.18 7.06 9.08
N PHE A 266 23.17 6.00 8.27
CA PHE A 266 22.33 4.81 8.45
C PHE A 266 23.21 3.56 8.60
N PRO A 267 23.86 3.41 9.77
CA PRO A 267 24.72 2.26 10.04
C PRO A 267 23.91 0.96 10.02
N LEU A 268 24.61 -0.16 9.83
CA LEU A 268 24.01 -1.49 9.82
C LEU A 268 23.28 -1.78 11.13
N GLU A 269 21.97 -2.02 11.06
CA GLU A 269 21.17 -2.35 12.23
C GLU A 269 21.14 -3.86 12.54
N SER A 270 20.77 -4.20 13.76
CA SER A 270 20.50 -5.60 14.13
C SER A 270 19.38 -6.18 13.25
N LYS A 271 19.56 -7.43 12.76
CA LYS A 271 18.68 -8.13 11.80
C LYS A 271 18.77 -7.64 10.35
N GLN A 272 19.67 -6.71 10.04
CA GLN A 272 20.03 -6.36 8.67
C GLN A 272 21.21 -7.24 8.22
N LYS A 273 21.12 -7.79 7.00
CA LYS A 273 22.17 -8.67 6.45
C LYS A 273 23.28 -7.89 5.77
N ASP A 274 22.89 -6.92 4.94
CA ASP A 274 23.78 -6.15 4.08
C ASP A 274 23.81 -4.67 4.51
N GLN A 275 24.86 -3.93 4.14
CA GLN A 275 24.92 -2.48 4.35
C GLN A 275 23.72 -1.76 3.72
N THR A 276 23.38 -0.60 4.28
CA THR A 276 22.22 0.19 3.87
C THR A 276 22.34 0.66 2.42
N ALA A 277 23.52 1.15 2.03
CA ALA A 277 23.86 1.50 0.66
C ALA A 277 24.99 0.59 0.15
N HIS A 278 24.82 0.11 -1.09
CA HIS A 278 25.83 -0.70 -1.78
C HIS A 278 25.95 -0.26 -3.24
N GLY A 279 27.09 0.30 -3.60
CA GLY A 279 27.45 0.72 -4.95
C GLY A 279 27.66 -0.50 -5.84
N ARG A 280 26.72 -0.72 -6.77
CA ARG A 280 26.82 -1.79 -7.77
C ARG A 280 27.74 -1.40 -8.93
N SER A 281 27.74 -0.11 -9.27
CA SER A 281 28.53 0.45 -10.36
C SER A 281 28.78 1.95 -10.09
N GLY A 282 29.58 2.60 -10.95
CA GLY A 282 29.71 4.06 -10.95
C GLY A 282 28.43 4.81 -11.28
N GLU A 283 27.34 4.13 -11.64
CA GLU A 283 26.04 4.75 -11.96
C GLU A 283 24.93 4.36 -10.98
N THR A 284 25.00 3.19 -10.36
CA THR A 284 23.90 2.64 -9.55
C THR A 284 24.33 2.26 -8.14
N ILE A 285 23.54 2.71 -7.16
CA ILE A 285 23.66 2.33 -5.75
C ILE A 285 22.36 1.62 -5.34
N ASP A 286 22.46 0.36 -4.92
CA ASP A 286 21.34 -0.38 -4.32
C ASP A 286 21.16 0.09 -2.88
N LEU A 287 19.91 0.38 -2.49
CA LEU A 287 19.52 0.74 -1.14
C LEU A 287 18.69 -0.39 -0.52
N THR A 288 19.12 -0.84 0.66
CA THR A 288 18.40 -1.78 1.50
C THR A 288 17.74 -1.01 2.64
N VAL A 289 16.42 -1.14 2.81
CA VAL A 289 15.70 -0.42 3.86
C VAL A 289 16.07 -0.98 5.24
N PRO A 290 16.54 -0.15 6.18
CA PRO A 290 16.86 -0.60 7.53
C PRO A 290 15.62 -1.12 8.29
N PRO A 291 15.78 -2.08 9.22
CA PRO A 291 14.73 -2.58 10.11
C PRO A 291 13.85 -1.49 10.75
N SER A 292 14.44 -0.40 11.25
CA SER A 292 13.74 0.74 11.88
C SER A 292 12.81 1.52 10.95
N TYR A 293 13.00 1.39 9.62
CA TYR A 293 12.22 2.08 8.59
C TYR A 293 11.36 1.14 7.75
N ARG A 294 11.25 -0.15 8.09
CA ARG A 294 10.48 -1.13 7.29
C ARG A 294 9.02 -0.77 7.06
N THR A 295 8.38 -0.11 8.01
CA THR A 295 6.99 0.36 7.91
C THR A 295 6.87 1.78 7.34
N ARG A 296 8.01 2.45 7.10
CA ARG A 296 8.13 3.87 6.72
C ARG A 296 9.18 4.03 5.62
N THR A 297 9.10 3.18 4.60
CA THR A 297 10.06 3.14 3.48
C THR A 297 10.12 4.47 2.75
N GLY A 298 8.97 5.15 2.60
CA GLY A 298 8.88 6.50 2.03
C GLY A 298 9.66 7.55 2.83
N GLU A 299 9.59 7.53 4.16
CA GLU A 299 10.37 8.44 5.01
C GLU A 299 11.87 8.18 4.85
N PHE A 300 12.28 6.92 4.78
CA PHE A 300 13.68 6.56 4.54
C PHE A 300 14.18 7.06 3.18
N ALA A 301 13.40 6.90 2.12
CA ALA A 301 13.74 7.42 0.80
C ALA A 301 13.90 8.95 0.81
N GLU A 302 12.98 9.67 1.45
CA GLU A 302 13.09 11.13 1.58
C GLU A 302 14.31 11.56 2.42
N LEU A 303 14.61 10.87 3.52
CA LEU A 303 15.81 11.15 4.31
C LEU A 303 17.09 10.92 3.50
N VAL A 304 17.16 9.85 2.71
CA VAL A 304 18.30 9.58 1.83
C VAL A 304 18.42 10.70 0.78
N ARG A 305 17.31 11.12 0.14
CA ARG A 305 17.30 12.23 -0.83
C ARG A 305 17.82 13.54 -0.24
N HIS A 306 17.45 13.85 1.00
CA HIS A 306 17.81 15.11 1.68
C HIS A 306 19.13 15.05 2.45
N THR A 307 19.83 13.92 2.39
CA THR A 307 21.15 13.75 3.03
C THR A 307 22.18 14.70 2.41
N PRO A 308 22.92 15.48 3.22
CA PRO A 308 23.98 16.34 2.71
C PRO A 308 25.19 15.50 2.27
N LEU A 309 25.83 15.88 1.16
CA LEU A 309 27.05 15.23 0.68
C LEU A 309 28.29 15.62 1.51
N ASN A 310 28.28 16.81 2.12
CA ASN A 310 29.31 17.25 3.04
C ASN A 310 28.74 17.37 4.47
N VAL A 311 29.27 16.57 5.40
CA VAL A 311 28.78 16.44 6.78
C VAL A 311 29.63 17.24 7.78
N GLU A 312 30.72 17.89 7.35
CA GLU A 312 31.70 18.52 8.25
C GLU A 312 31.07 19.59 9.17
N ASN A 313 30.21 20.45 8.63
CA ASN A 313 29.64 21.60 9.35
C ASN A 313 28.10 21.53 9.46
N ALA A 314 27.57 20.53 10.15
CA ALA A 314 26.13 20.32 10.31
C ALA A 314 25.37 21.55 10.84
N GLU A 315 25.94 22.29 11.79
CA GLU A 315 25.33 23.49 12.40
C GLU A 315 25.23 24.66 11.42
N GLN A 316 26.28 24.90 10.63
CA GLN A 316 26.27 25.94 9.60
C GLN A 316 25.26 25.60 8.51
N THR A 317 25.19 24.33 8.10
CA THR A 317 24.19 23.85 7.15
C THR A 317 22.78 24.01 7.70
N ALA A 318 22.54 23.70 8.98
CA ALA A 318 21.23 23.90 9.62
C ALA A 318 20.81 25.38 9.62
N MET A 319 21.74 26.29 9.94
CA MET A 319 21.51 27.74 9.88
C MET A 319 21.23 28.24 8.45
N ALA A 320 21.93 27.69 7.45
CA ALA A 320 21.69 28.03 6.05
C ALA A 320 20.31 27.58 5.58
N ILE A 321 19.88 26.36 5.95
CA ILE A 321 18.54 25.83 5.68
C ILE A 321 17.48 26.72 6.36
N ARG A 322 17.71 27.10 7.62
CA ARG A 322 16.84 28.02 8.35
C ARG A 322 16.69 29.36 7.64
N ARG A 323 17.80 29.97 7.22
CA ARG A 323 17.76 31.23 6.48
C ARG A 323 16.96 31.09 5.18
N SER A 324 17.18 29.98 4.45
CA SER A 324 16.45 29.69 3.22
C SER A 324 14.94 29.52 3.45
N LEU A 325 14.55 28.84 4.53
CA LEU A 325 13.14 28.64 4.88
C LEU A 325 12.45 29.95 5.25
N LEU A 326 13.10 30.80 6.07
CA LEU A 326 12.53 32.09 6.45
C LEU A 326 12.40 33.04 5.25
N SER A 327 13.26 32.90 4.24
CA SER A 327 13.15 33.64 2.99
C SER A 327 12.09 33.06 2.04
N ASN A 328 11.86 31.74 2.08
CA ASN A 328 10.87 31.05 1.25
C ASN A 328 10.11 29.99 2.08
N PRO A 329 8.99 30.38 2.73
CA PRO A 329 8.18 29.47 3.54
C PRO A 329 7.65 28.24 2.78
N GLY A 330 7.50 28.33 1.44
CA GLY A 330 7.07 27.21 0.60
C GLY A 330 8.03 26.00 0.63
N ALA A 331 9.29 26.21 1.01
CA ALA A 331 10.30 25.16 1.13
C ALA A 331 10.28 24.41 2.49
N ALA A 332 9.25 24.61 3.32
CA ALA A 332 9.08 24.01 4.64
C ALA A 332 9.28 22.49 4.68
N GLY A 333 8.73 21.76 3.70
CA GLY A 333 8.87 20.30 3.62
C GLY A 333 10.34 19.88 3.44
N ALA A 334 11.02 20.48 2.47
CA ALA A 334 12.43 20.19 2.20
C ALA A 334 13.32 20.58 3.38
N ALA A 335 13.08 21.75 3.98
CA ALA A 335 13.81 22.19 5.18
C ALA A 335 13.69 21.17 6.33
N SER A 336 12.47 20.69 6.60
CA SER A 336 12.24 19.71 7.66
C SER A 336 13.02 18.41 7.43
N TRP A 337 12.99 17.86 6.21
CA TRP A 337 13.73 16.64 5.87
C TRP A 337 15.24 16.83 5.96
N ARG A 338 15.76 17.97 5.50
CA ARG A 338 17.20 18.25 5.59
C ARG A 338 17.67 18.35 7.04
N TRP A 339 16.92 19.02 7.91
CA TRP A 339 17.27 19.06 9.34
C TRP A 339 17.19 17.68 10.00
N GLN A 340 16.22 16.84 9.62
CA GLN A 340 16.16 15.46 10.09
C GLN A 340 17.38 14.65 9.64
N ALA A 341 17.83 14.82 8.40
CA ALA A 341 19.03 14.16 7.87
C ALA A 341 20.33 14.62 8.56
N LEU A 342 20.40 15.87 9.03
CA LEU A 342 21.50 16.37 9.87
C LEU A 342 21.49 15.78 11.29
N GLY A 343 20.35 15.25 11.74
CA GLY A 343 20.16 14.66 13.05
C GLY A 343 20.10 15.68 14.18
N LYS A 344 20.33 15.22 15.42
CA LYS A 344 20.14 16.01 16.66
C LYS A 344 20.99 17.28 16.76
N ARG A 345 22.07 17.37 15.99
CA ARG A 345 22.93 18.58 15.93
C ARG A 345 22.21 19.80 15.35
N ALA A 346 21.13 19.59 14.59
CA ALA A 346 20.32 20.69 14.06
C ALA A 346 19.37 21.32 15.10
N LEU A 347 19.04 20.61 16.19
CA LEU A 347 18.00 21.03 17.14
C LEU A 347 18.21 22.43 17.74
N PRO A 348 19.42 22.79 18.25
CA PRO A 348 19.61 24.11 18.86
C PRO A 348 19.43 25.27 17.86
N MET A 349 19.49 25.00 16.55
CA MET A 349 19.34 26.00 15.50
C MET A 349 17.88 26.25 15.10
N ILE A 350 16.97 25.35 15.51
CA ILE A 350 15.55 25.37 15.11
C ILE A 350 14.57 25.44 16.28
N GLN A 351 15.01 25.23 17.52
CA GLN A 351 14.14 25.19 18.70
C GLN A 351 13.37 26.49 18.93
N ASP A 352 13.97 27.64 18.62
CA ASP A 352 13.30 28.94 18.69
C ASP A 352 12.21 29.10 17.61
N LEU A 353 12.22 28.28 16.55
CA LEU A 353 11.16 28.27 15.55
C LEU A 353 9.92 27.51 16.01
N TYR A 354 9.95 26.76 17.12
CA TYR A 354 8.78 26.04 17.65
C TYR A 354 7.62 26.96 18.02
N GLU A 355 7.93 28.21 18.37
CA GLU A 355 6.97 29.25 18.71
C GLU A 355 6.88 30.35 17.63
N TYR A 356 7.41 30.08 16.43
CA TYR A 356 7.43 31.08 15.36
C TYR A 356 6.00 31.49 14.93
N PRO A 357 5.75 32.78 14.62
CA PRO A 357 4.40 33.25 14.29
C PRO A 357 3.82 32.60 13.03
N GLU A 358 4.64 32.38 12.01
CA GLU A 358 4.20 31.75 10.76
C GLU A 358 4.10 30.23 10.89
N GLU A 359 2.97 29.68 10.44
CA GLU A 359 2.67 28.26 10.62
C GLU A 359 3.62 27.33 9.87
N GLN A 360 4.02 27.68 8.64
CA GLN A 360 4.86 26.83 7.79
C GLN A 360 6.27 26.62 8.40
N PRO A 361 7.05 27.67 8.74
CA PRO A 361 8.32 27.49 9.42
C PRO A 361 8.19 26.83 10.79
N ARG A 362 7.16 27.20 11.56
CA ARG A 362 6.87 26.61 12.87
C ARG A 362 6.66 25.11 12.77
N PHE A 363 5.75 24.68 11.89
CA PHE A 363 5.45 23.26 11.70
C PHE A 363 6.64 22.48 11.13
N ALA A 364 7.42 23.07 10.22
CA ALA A 364 8.64 22.43 9.72
C ALA A 364 9.63 22.11 10.85
N ALA A 365 9.84 23.06 11.76
CA ALA A 365 10.70 22.89 12.92
C ALA A 365 10.11 21.88 13.91
N LEU A 366 8.82 21.95 14.23
CA LEU A 366 8.14 21.00 15.12
C LEU A 366 8.15 19.57 14.58
N ASN A 367 7.92 19.38 13.28
CA ASN A 367 8.00 18.09 12.61
C ASN A 367 9.40 17.48 12.74
N THR A 368 10.44 18.30 12.52
CA THR A 368 11.82 17.88 12.73
C THR A 368 12.10 17.55 14.20
N GLY A 369 11.70 18.42 15.13
CA GLY A 369 11.86 18.21 16.57
C GLY A 369 11.23 16.90 17.04
N ALA A 370 9.97 16.65 16.66
CA ALA A 370 9.26 15.42 16.98
C ALA A 370 9.96 14.17 16.43
N LYS A 371 10.37 14.18 15.15
CA LYS A 371 11.02 13.03 14.52
C LYS A 371 12.43 12.76 15.05
N LEU A 372 13.13 13.80 15.51
CA LEU A 372 14.40 13.69 16.24
C LEU A 372 14.22 13.41 17.74
N ASN A 373 12.97 13.29 18.18
CA ASN A 373 12.55 13.00 19.54
C ASN A 373 13.00 14.07 20.56
N ASP A 374 12.85 15.33 20.21
CA ASP A 374 13.06 16.49 21.09
C ASP A 374 11.81 16.74 21.94
N MET A 375 11.95 16.65 23.27
CA MET A 375 10.84 16.80 24.19
C MET A 375 10.33 18.25 24.28
N LEU A 376 11.14 19.24 23.92
CA LEU A 376 10.72 20.64 23.90
C LEU A 376 9.64 20.92 22.83
N ALA A 377 9.50 20.04 21.83
CA ALA A 377 8.46 20.16 20.82
C ALA A 377 7.06 19.73 21.32
N VAL A 378 6.96 19.03 22.47
CA VAL A 378 5.70 18.43 22.93
C VAL A 378 4.63 19.47 23.22
N ALA A 379 4.93 20.48 24.05
CA ALA A 379 3.94 21.49 24.42
C ALA A 379 3.47 22.34 23.21
N PRO A 380 4.36 22.83 22.33
CA PRO A 380 3.92 23.52 21.10
C PRO A 380 3.12 22.63 20.13
N LEU A 381 3.46 21.34 20.02
CA LEU A 381 2.69 20.38 19.20
C LEU A 381 1.29 20.14 19.77
N LEU A 382 1.16 20.02 21.09
CA LEU A 382 -0.14 19.91 21.75
C LEU A 382 -0.97 21.18 21.53
N GLN A 383 -0.37 22.36 21.68
CA GLN A 383 -1.04 23.62 21.38
C GLN A 383 -1.52 23.67 19.93
N MET A 384 -0.69 23.24 18.98
CA MET A 384 -1.06 23.18 17.56
C MET A 384 -2.16 22.15 17.31
N ALA A 385 -2.14 20.99 17.97
CA ALA A 385 -3.19 19.98 17.87
C ALA A 385 -4.56 20.49 18.37
N HIS A 386 -4.56 21.32 19.42
CA HIS A 386 -5.76 21.89 20.02
C HIS A 386 -6.30 23.12 19.28
N SER A 387 -5.42 24.04 18.88
CA SER A 387 -5.82 25.43 18.54
C SER A 387 -5.51 25.88 17.11
N SER A 388 -4.88 25.07 16.28
CA SER A 388 -4.58 25.45 14.88
C SER A 388 -5.85 25.56 14.04
N ASP A 389 -5.95 26.60 13.20
CA ASP A 389 -7.08 26.76 12.26
C ASP A 389 -7.09 25.67 11.16
N SER A 390 -5.90 25.21 10.76
CA SER A 390 -5.75 24.16 9.75
C SER A 390 -5.93 22.76 10.36
N ILE A 391 -6.97 22.05 9.93
CA ILE A 391 -7.22 20.64 10.28
C ILE A 391 -6.01 19.75 9.96
N THR A 392 -5.29 20.05 8.86
CA THR A 392 -4.10 19.31 8.44
C THR A 392 -3.00 19.42 9.49
N TYR A 393 -2.71 20.61 9.99
CA TYR A 393 -1.68 20.78 11.02
C TYR A 393 -2.09 20.17 12.35
N ARG A 394 -3.37 20.25 12.72
CA ARG A 394 -3.88 19.59 13.93
C ARG A 394 -3.66 18.07 13.85
N THR A 395 -4.13 17.46 12.76
CA THR A 395 -4.01 16.01 12.51
C THR A 395 -2.56 15.54 12.42
N GLU A 396 -1.70 16.27 11.71
CA GLU A 396 -0.29 15.90 11.60
C GLU A 396 0.47 16.06 12.93
N SER A 397 0.17 17.10 13.73
CA SER A 397 0.73 17.26 15.08
C SER A 397 0.38 16.08 15.99
N ILE A 398 -0.85 15.58 15.95
CA ILE A 398 -1.29 14.39 16.69
C ILE A 398 -0.50 13.15 16.24
N LYS A 399 -0.34 12.95 14.93
CA LYS A 399 0.45 11.83 14.39
C LYS A 399 1.90 11.89 14.81
N LEU A 400 2.49 13.09 14.88
CA LEU A 400 3.87 13.30 15.36
C LEU A 400 3.99 12.95 16.84
N LEU A 401 3.12 13.50 17.69
CA LEU A 401 3.06 13.20 19.12
C LEU A 401 2.91 11.68 19.39
N GLY A 402 2.06 11.01 18.62
CA GLY A 402 1.86 9.56 18.70
C GLY A 402 3.12 8.72 18.49
N ARG A 403 4.14 9.27 17.80
CA ARG A 403 5.40 8.58 17.46
C ARG A 403 6.58 9.01 18.31
N MET A 404 6.46 10.09 19.07
CA MET A 404 7.51 10.56 19.97
C MET A 404 7.74 9.56 21.12
N GLY A 405 8.84 9.74 21.82
CA GLY A 405 9.21 8.95 22.99
C GLY A 405 8.20 9.04 24.13
N VAL A 406 8.52 8.36 25.23
CA VAL A 406 7.67 8.33 26.42
C VAL A 406 7.65 9.72 27.06
N ASN A 407 6.47 10.33 27.16
CA ASN A 407 6.22 11.56 27.91
C ASN A 407 4.72 11.62 28.25
N ALA A 408 4.39 11.57 29.54
CA ALA A 408 3.03 11.55 30.08
C ALA A 408 2.14 12.73 29.62
N GLU A 409 2.74 13.88 29.31
CA GLU A 409 2.02 15.05 28.81
C GLU A 409 1.36 14.76 27.46
N ILE A 410 1.99 13.90 26.64
CA ILE A 410 1.45 13.50 25.35
C ILE A 410 0.15 12.72 25.54
N GLU A 411 0.13 11.69 26.37
CA GLU A 411 -1.08 10.90 26.59
C GLU A 411 -2.20 11.75 27.20
N LEU A 412 -1.88 12.62 28.17
CA LEU A 412 -2.87 13.51 28.78
C LEU A 412 -3.49 14.45 27.75
N GLY A 413 -2.67 15.14 26.97
CA GLY A 413 -3.15 16.08 25.95
C GLY A 413 -3.88 15.42 24.79
N LEU A 414 -3.48 14.21 24.39
CA LEU A 414 -4.18 13.44 23.34
C LEU A 414 -5.53 12.88 23.80
N ARG A 415 -5.70 12.54 25.09
CA ARG A 415 -6.99 12.06 25.61
C ARG A 415 -8.08 13.12 25.51
N GLU A 416 -7.74 14.39 25.71
CA GLU A 416 -8.68 15.50 25.55
C GLU A 416 -9.22 15.60 24.11
N LEU A 417 -8.38 15.28 23.11
CA LEU A 417 -8.74 15.31 21.69
C LEU A 417 -9.67 14.16 21.28
N LEU A 418 -9.92 13.15 22.14
CA LEU A 418 -10.97 12.15 21.92
C LEU A 418 -12.38 12.75 22.02
N ASP A 419 -12.51 13.92 22.61
CA ASP A 419 -13.74 14.71 22.72
C ASP A 419 -13.75 15.92 21.76
N ASP A 420 -12.87 15.96 20.75
CA ASP A 420 -12.88 17.05 19.78
C ASP A 420 -14.17 17.04 18.94
N PRO A 421 -14.77 18.20 18.58
CA PRO A 421 -15.93 18.23 17.69
C PRO A 421 -15.63 17.65 16.30
N ASP A 422 -14.39 17.75 15.81
CA ASP A 422 -14.00 17.24 14.51
C ASP A 422 -13.70 15.72 14.55
N VAL A 423 -14.28 14.99 13.60
CA VAL A 423 -14.16 13.54 13.50
C VAL A 423 -12.72 13.10 13.19
N GLU A 424 -12.03 13.82 12.30
CA GLU A 424 -10.67 13.47 11.88
C GLU A 424 -9.69 13.59 13.03
N ILE A 425 -9.89 14.57 13.91
CA ILE A 425 -9.10 14.78 15.12
C ILE A 425 -9.33 13.68 16.15
N ARG A 426 -10.58 13.32 16.42
CA ARG A 426 -10.88 12.20 17.33
C ARG A 426 -10.26 10.90 16.84
N LEU A 427 -10.33 10.64 15.54
CA LEU A 427 -9.75 9.45 14.94
C LEU A 427 -8.21 9.48 15.02
N ALA A 428 -7.58 10.62 14.70
CA ALA A 428 -6.13 10.78 14.82
C ALA A 428 -5.65 10.60 16.27
N ALA A 429 -6.38 11.14 17.24
CA ALA A 429 -6.08 11.01 18.67
C ALA A 429 -6.21 9.55 19.13
N PHE A 430 -7.28 8.87 18.73
CA PHE A 430 -7.45 7.44 18.96
C PHE A 430 -6.28 6.62 18.38
N GLU A 431 -5.92 6.83 17.11
CA GLU A 431 -4.83 6.10 16.49
C GLU A 431 -3.48 6.36 17.17
N ALA A 432 -3.22 7.58 17.62
CA ALA A 432 -2.01 7.95 18.34
C ALA A 432 -1.95 7.26 19.70
N LEU A 433 -3.03 7.29 20.48
CA LEU A 433 -3.13 6.64 21.78
C LEU A 433 -3.08 5.11 21.68
N ASP A 434 -3.70 4.50 20.66
CA ASP A 434 -3.67 3.05 20.42
C ASP A 434 -2.24 2.57 20.11
N LYS A 435 -1.50 3.31 19.27
CA LYS A 435 -0.09 3.05 18.98
C LYS A 435 0.79 3.13 20.24
N ARG A 436 0.45 4.04 21.15
CA ARG A 436 1.13 4.22 22.45
C ARG A 436 0.66 3.22 23.50
N ARG A 437 -0.37 2.42 23.21
CA ARG A 437 -1.01 1.46 24.14
C ARG A 437 -1.56 2.14 25.39
N ASP A 438 -2.25 3.27 25.20
CA ASP A 438 -2.87 3.99 26.30
C ASP A 438 -3.94 3.13 27.00
N PRO A 439 -3.94 3.03 28.35
CA PRO A 439 -4.92 2.23 29.08
C PRO A 439 -6.39 2.65 28.91
N HIS A 440 -6.69 3.87 28.46
CA HIS A 440 -8.07 4.33 28.23
C HIS A 440 -8.68 3.70 26.97
N ILE A 441 -7.87 3.14 26.08
CA ILE A 441 -8.36 2.44 24.89
C ILE A 441 -8.44 0.96 25.21
N ILE A 442 -9.66 0.45 25.34
CA ILE A 442 -9.90 -0.97 25.57
C ILE A 442 -9.89 -1.69 24.23
N GLY A 443 -8.83 -2.45 23.95
CA GLY A 443 -8.72 -3.31 22.77
C GLY A 443 -9.05 -4.76 23.07
N ILE A 444 -10.04 -5.33 22.38
CA ILE A 444 -10.48 -6.72 22.50
C ILE A 444 -10.25 -7.44 21.18
N GLU A 445 -9.35 -8.42 21.17
CA GLU A 445 -9.09 -9.24 19.98
C GLU A 445 -10.21 -10.26 19.75
N MET A 446 -10.92 -10.15 18.63
CA MET A 446 -11.98 -11.09 18.23
C MET A 446 -11.38 -12.28 17.46
N GLY A 447 -10.48 -13.00 18.13
CA GLY A 447 -9.69 -14.07 17.52
C GLY A 447 -8.78 -13.54 16.40
N LYS A 448 -8.78 -14.18 15.23
CA LYS A 448 -8.00 -13.75 14.05
C LYS A 448 -8.81 -12.93 13.05
N LYS A 449 -9.96 -12.35 13.46
CA LYS A 449 -10.89 -11.68 12.55
C LYS A 449 -10.66 -10.17 12.51
N PHE A 450 -10.77 -9.51 13.65
CA PHE A 450 -10.61 -8.06 13.79
C PHE A 450 -10.39 -7.70 15.27
N VAL A 451 -10.04 -6.44 15.53
CA VAL A 451 -9.94 -5.89 16.89
C VAL A 451 -11.13 -4.97 17.15
N LEU A 452 -11.79 -5.16 18.29
CA LEU A 452 -12.81 -4.24 18.80
C LEU A 452 -12.14 -3.26 19.75
N ASN A 453 -12.18 -1.97 19.45
CA ASN A 453 -11.73 -0.92 20.35
C ASN A 453 -12.95 -0.20 20.96
N VAL A 454 -12.95 -0.02 22.28
CA VAL A 454 -13.91 0.83 22.99
C VAL A 454 -13.16 2.05 23.51
N VAL A 455 -13.67 3.23 23.18
CA VAL A 455 -13.02 4.52 23.43
C VAL A 455 -13.97 5.42 24.21
N PRO A 456 -13.59 5.91 25.40
CA PRO A 456 -14.37 6.90 26.13
C PRO A 456 -14.45 8.20 25.31
N SER A 457 -15.67 8.64 24.99
CA SER A 457 -15.90 9.91 24.30
C SER A 457 -17.34 10.37 24.52
N LYS A 458 -17.53 11.68 24.60
CA LYS A 458 -18.85 12.32 24.62
C LYS A 458 -19.57 12.20 23.28
N TYR A 459 -18.81 12.09 22.19
CA TYR A 459 -19.34 11.97 20.82
C TYR A 459 -19.49 10.51 20.44
N LYS A 460 -20.74 10.00 20.50
CA LYS A 460 -21.04 8.62 20.15
C LYS A 460 -20.82 8.37 18.66
N MET A 461 -19.93 7.44 18.33
CA MET A 461 -19.58 7.11 16.95
C MET A 461 -19.11 5.66 16.80
N ILE A 462 -19.43 5.05 15.66
CA ILE A 462 -18.84 3.79 15.21
C ILE A 462 -17.90 4.11 14.05
N TYR A 463 -16.65 3.65 14.15
CA TYR A 463 -15.67 3.72 13.09
C TYR A 463 -15.23 2.32 12.67
N VAL A 464 -15.15 2.06 11.36
CA VAL A 464 -14.70 0.78 10.81
C VAL A 464 -13.53 0.99 9.86
N SER A 465 -12.45 0.21 10.03
CA SER A 465 -11.30 0.27 9.14
C SER A 465 -11.60 -0.39 7.79
N GLN A 466 -11.03 0.18 6.73
CA GLN A 466 -11.14 -0.36 5.37
C GLN A 466 -9.77 -0.60 4.73
N SER A 467 -8.70 -0.39 5.50
CA SER A 467 -7.31 -0.70 5.17
C SER A 467 -6.57 -1.31 6.37
N GLY A 468 -5.49 -2.05 6.11
CA GLY A 468 -4.59 -2.60 7.13
C GLY A 468 -5.24 -3.62 8.07
N GLN A 469 -5.10 -3.43 9.39
CA GLN A 469 -5.68 -4.36 10.35
C GLN A 469 -7.21 -4.12 10.48
N PRO A 470 -8.06 -5.14 10.30
CA PRO A 470 -9.51 -5.02 10.51
C PRO A 470 -9.86 -4.56 11.93
N ARG A 471 -10.63 -3.48 12.05
CA ARG A 471 -10.96 -2.82 13.33
C ARG A 471 -12.37 -2.26 13.34
N VAL A 472 -13.07 -2.51 14.44
CA VAL A 472 -14.31 -1.81 14.79
C VAL A 472 -14.02 -0.97 16.02
N VAL A 473 -14.23 0.34 15.95
CA VAL A 473 -14.00 1.27 17.05
C VAL A 473 -15.34 1.87 17.46
N ILE A 474 -15.66 1.78 18.75
CA ILE A 474 -16.86 2.36 19.34
C ILE A 474 -16.42 3.51 20.24
N PHE A 475 -16.79 4.73 19.86
CA PHE A 475 -16.67 5.92 20.68
C PHE A 475 -17.94 6.06 21.53
N GLY A 476 -17.75 6.14 22.84
CA GLY A 476 -18.80 6.11 23.85
C GLY A 476 -18.94 4.72 24.49
N GLU A 477 -18.96 4.68 25.83
CA GLU A 477 -19.09 3.42 26.59
C GLU A 477 -20.54 2.97 26.77
N ASP A 478 -21.50 3.86 26.50
CA ASP A 478 -22.93 3.71 26.76
C ASP A 478 -23.75 3.73 25.46
N VAL A 479 -23.19 3.17 24.39
CA VAL A 479 -23.89 3.02 23.11
C VAL A 479 -24.77 1.78 23.16
N GLU A 480 -26.08 1.98 23.35
CA GLU A 480 -27.07 0.91 23.35
C GLU A 480 -27.96 0.93 22.09
N VAL A 481 -28.45 -0.26 21.73
CA VAL A 481 -29.50 -0.41 20.73
C VAL A 481 -30.87 -0.01 21.31
N LYS A 482 -31.57 0.89 20.61
CA LYS A 482 -32.90 1.37 20.96
C LYS A 482 -33.93 0.24 20.89
N ARG A 483 -34.88 0.31 21.81
CA ARG A 483 -36.03 -0.59 21.96
C ARG A 483 -37.31 0.25 21.99
N PRO A 484 -38.47 -0.26 21.51
CA PRO A 484 -38.63 -1.55 20.85
C PRO A 484 -37.98 -1.58 19.47
N MET A 485 -37.62 -2.77 19.01
CA MET A 485 -37.02 -2.96 17.69
C MET A 485 -37.35 -4.32 17.09
N THR A 486 -37.39 -4.36 15.76
CA THR A 486 -37.35 -5.61 15.00
C THR A 486 -36.52 -5.38 13.75
N LEU A 487 -35.35 -6.02 13.70
CA LEU A 487 -34.50 -6.09 12.52
C LEU A 487 -34.78 -7.40 11.80
N TYR A 488 -35.11 -7.30 10.51
CA TYR A 488 -35.17 -8.43 9.59
C TYR A 488 -34.21 -8.16 8.44
N THR A 489 -33.10 -8.90 8.37
CA THR A 489 -32.07 -8.69 7.34
C THR A 489 -31.58 -10.00 6.72
N TRP A 490 -30.81 -9.88 5.64
CA TRP A 490 -30.21 -11.00 4.90
C TRP A 490 -31.24 -12.06 4.50
N SER A 491 -32.40 -11.63 4.02
CA SER A 491 -33.52 -12.49 3.62
C SER A 491 -34.00 -13.43 4.75
N GLY A 492 -34.01 -12.95 5.99
CA GLY A 492 -34.48 -13.70 7.16
C GLY A 492 -33.45 -14.64 7.78
N ARG A 493 -32.18 -14.54 7.37
CA ARG A 493 -31.07 -15.25 8.01
C ARG A 493 -30.68 -14.65 9.35
N LEU A 494 -30.86 -13.34 9.52
CA LEU A 494 -30.60 -12.63 10.77
C LEU A 494 -31.86 -11.85 11.16
N ILE A 495 -32.38 -12.16 12.34
CA ILE A 495 -33.51 -11.47 12.95
C ILE A 495 -33.09 -11.06 14.36
N ILE A 496 -33.32 -9.79 14.71
CA ILE A 496 -33.09 -9.27 16.06
C ILE A 496 -34.37 -8.62 16.53
N LYS A 497 -34.90 -9.04 17.68
CA LYS A 497 -36.14 -8.51 18.24
C LYS A 497 -35.92 -8.09 19.69
N ALA A 498 -36.55 -6.99 20.09
CA ALA A 498 -36.77 -6.65 21.49
C ALA A 498 -38.01 -5.77 21.64
N ASP A 499 -38.81 -6.07 22.65
CA ASP A 499 -39.99 -5.27 22.98
C ASP A 499 -39.62 -4.16 23.99
N GLU A 500 -40.57 -3.26 24.26
CA GLU A 500 -40.33 -2.14 25.18
C GLU A 500 -40.11 -2.65 26.62
N GLY A 501 -39.01 -2.23 27.25
CA GLY A 501 -38.64 -2.66 28.61
C GLY A 501 -37.83 -3.96 28.70
N ASP A 502 -37.64 -4.69 27.59
CA ASP A 502 -36.81 -5.91 27.57
C ASP A 502 -35.35 -5.61 27.89
N LYS A 503 -34.76 -6.32 28.87
CA LYS A 503 -33.35 -6.13 29.25
C LYS A 503 -32.35 -6.75 28.26
N LEU A 504 -32.80 -7.64 27.39
CA LEU A 504 -31.99 -8.40 26.44
C LEU A 504 -32.65 -8.37 25.07
N LEU A 505 -31.84 -8.45 24.01
CA LEU A 505 -32.27 -8.61 22.63
C LEU A 505 -32.32 -10.10 22.28
N GLU A 506 -33.41 -10.56 21.67
CA GLU A 506 -33.50 -11.90 21.10
C GLU A 506 -32.89 -11.90 19.69
N VAL A 507 -31.89 -12.75 19.48
CA VAL A 507 -31.18 -12.87 18.21
C VAL A 507 -31.41 -14.26 17.64
N PHE A 508 -31.96 -14.30 16.42
CA PHE A 508 -32.10 -15.50 15.61
C PHE A 508 -31.14 -15.42 14.43
N TYR A 509 -30.29 -16.44 14.26
CA TYR A 509 -29.41 -16.55 13.10
C TYR A 509 -29.43 -17.95 12.50
N ARG A 510 -29.51 -18.04 11.18
CA ARG A 510 -29.40 -19.29 10.43
C ARG A 510 -28.55 -19.09 9.18
N GLU A 511 -27.42 -19.80 9.10
CA GLU A 511 -26.46 -19.63 8.00
C GLU A 511 -27.01 -20.11 6.66
N ARG A 512 -27.58 -21.32 6.61
CA ARG A 512 -28.24 -21.91 5.45
C ARG A 512 -29.56 -22.55 5.87
N PRO A 513 -30.55 -22.72 4.98
CA PRO A 513 -31.81 -23.37 5.32
C PRO A 513 -31.63 -24.76 5.94
N GLU A 514 -30.56 -25.49 5.56
CA GLU A 514 -30.25 -26.84 6.02
C GLU A 514 -29.49 -26.86 7.37
N THR A 515 -28.95 -25.73 7.83
CA THR A 515 -28.22 -25.67 9.11
C THR A 515 -29.16 -25.31 10.26
N PRO A 516 -28.92 -25.85 11.48
CA PRO A 516 -29.73 -25.49 12.64
C PRO A 516 -29.62 -24.00 12.94
N ALA A 517 -30.75 -23.39 13.28
CA ALA A 517 -30.78 -22.00 13.71
C ALA A 517 -30.22 -21.85 15.13
N VAL A 518 -29.53 -20.74 15.37
CA VAL A 518 -29.10 -20.30 16.69
C VAL A 518 -30.07 -19.24 17.18
N VAL A 519 -30.60 -19.43 18.40
CA VAL A 519 -31.49 -18.48 19.06
C VAL A 519 -30.93 -18.17 20.43
N ASP A 520 -30.59 -16.92 20.68
CA ASP A 520 -29.95 -16.46 21.91
C ASP A 520 -30.50 -15.13 22.39
N ARG A 521 -30.12 -14.77 23.62
CA ARG A 521 -30.41 -13.47 24.22
C ARG A 521 -29.12 -12.73 24.55
N VAL A 522 -28.99 -11.50 24.06
CA VAL A 522 -27.76 -10.69 24.16
C VAL A 522 -28.07 -9.35 24.81
N LYS A 523 -27.11 -8.76 25.51
CA LYS A 523 -27.28 -7.40 26.07
C LYS A 523 -27.40 -6.37 24.93
N PRO A 524 -28.18 -5.29 25.13
CA PRO A 524 -28.36 -4.23 24.13
C PRO A 524 -27.13 -3.33 23.95
N ASP A 525 -26.13 -3.47 24.81
CA ASP A 525 -24.84 -2.79 24.69
C ASP A 525 -24.10 -3.20 23.41
N LEU A 526 -23.62 -2.19 22.66
CA LEU A 526 -23.00 -2.40 21.36
C LEU A 526 -21.69 -3.20 21.47
N SER A 527 -20.88 -2.95 22.49
CA SER A 527 -19.61 -3.67 22.67
C SER A 527 -19.83 -5.17 22.90
N SER A 528 -20.82 -5.50 23.72
CA SER A 528 -21.26 -6.87 24.01
C SER A 528 -21.83 -7.55 22.77
N MET A 529 -22.63 -6.82 21.97
CA MET A 529 -23.24 -7.34 20.75
C MET A 529 -22.21 -7.62 19.65
N VAL A 530 -21.24 -6.71 19.44
CA VAL A 530 -20.13 -6.93 18.49
C VAL A 530 -19.28 -8.14 18.93
N GLY A 531 -19.02 -8.26 20.23
CA GLY A 531 -18.36 -9.43 20.80
C GLY A 531 -19.13 -10.73 20.51
N TYR A 532 -20.44 -10.73 20.72
CA TYR A 532 -21.31 -11.89 20.44
C TYR A 532 -21.34 -12.27 18.95
N PHE A 533 -21.46 -11.30 18.05
CA PHE A 533 -21.45 -11.56 16.60
C PHE A 533 -20.15 -12.22 16.17
N ALA A 534 -19.00 -11.70 16.61
CA ALA A 534 -17.70 -12.17 16.12
C ALA A 534 -17.23 -13.48 16.78
N ARG A 535 -17.62 -13.73 18.03
CA ARG A 535 -17.12 -14.86 18.82
C ARG A 535 -17.53 -16.19 18.22
N ARG A 536 -16.58 -17.12 18.19
CA ARG A 536 -16.81 -18.52 17.85
C ARG A 536 -16.88 -19.35 19.14
N PRO A 537 -17.99 -20.06 19.40
CA PRO A 537 -18.05 -21.00 20.51
C PRO A 537 -16.99 -22.10 20.32
N THR A 538 -16.13 -22.31 21.30
CA THR A 538 -15.16 -23.41 21.31
C THR A 538 -15.30 -24.20 22.61
N PRO A 539 -14.86 -25.47 22.67
CA PRO A 539 -14.91 -26.24 23.92
C PRO A 539 -14.23 -25.52 25.10
N ASP A 540 -13.13 -24.80 24.84
CA ASP A 540 -12.40 -24.02 25.86
C ASP A 540 -13.09 -22.69 26.24
N ARG A 541 -13.99 -22.17 25.38
CA ARG A 541 -14.78 -20.96 25.60
C ARG A 541 -16.22 -21.20 25.11
N PRO A 542 -17.07 -21.81 25.94
CA PRO A 542 -18.42 -22.23 25.55
C PRO A 542 -19.42 -21.06 25.49
N GLU A 543 -18.98 -19.82 25.70
CA GLU A 543 -19.83 -18.65 25.58
C GLU A 543 -20.45 -18.56 24.18
N SER A 544 -21.74 -18.21 24.13
CA SER A 544 -22.44 -18.16 22.85
C SER A 544 -21.89 -17.06 21.94
N GLY A 545 -22.01 -17.30 20.63
CA GLY A 545 -21.59 -16.40 19.57
C GLY A 545 -21.91 -16.93 18.18
N LEU A 546 -22.04 -16.02 17.21
CA LEU A 546 -22.50 -16.35 15.85
C LEU A 546 -21.37 -16.65 14.86
N ASN A 547 -20.12 -16.46 15.27
CA ASN A 547 -18.94 -16.64 14.44
C ASN A 547 -18.95 -15.80 13.13
N PHE A 548 -19.58 -14.63 13.12
CA PHE A 548 -19.58 -13.72 11.98
C PHE A 548 -18.16 -13.31 11.58
N THR A 549 -17.94 -13.15 10.28
CA THR A 549 -16.76 -12.50 9.71
C THR A 549 -16.78 -11.00 10.02
N TYR A 550 -15.66 -10.31 9.77
CA TYR A 550 -15.60 -8.85 9.91
C TYR A 550 -16.67 -8.16 9.05
N SER A 551 -16.82 -8.59 7.79
CA SER A 551 -17.80 -8.08 6.83
C SER A 551 -19.24 -8.26 7.30
N GLU A 552 -19.59 -9.46 7.79
CA GLU A 552 -20.93 -9.76 8.32
C GLU A 552 -21.22 -8.96 9.59
N THR A 553 -20.22 -8.79 10.46
CA THR A 553 -20.36 -7.98 11.67
C THR A 553 -20.66 -6.52 11.31
N ILE A 554 -19.88 -5.93 10.40
CA ILE A 554 -20.09 -4.54 9.96
C ILE A 554 -21.44 -4.40 9.23
N SER A 555 -21.80 -5.36 8.38
CA SER A 555 -23.08 -5.37 7.67
C SER A 555 -24.26 -5.36 8.65
N ALA A 556 -24.22 -6.20 9.70
CA ALA A 556 -25.24 -6.20 10.75
C ALA A 556 -25.29 -4.87 11.52
N LEU A 557 -24.14 -4.29 11.88
CA LEU A 557 -24.07 -2.99 12.54
C LEU A 557 -24.60 -1.85 11.67
N HIS A 558 -24.26 -1.86 10.39
CA HIS A 558 -24.70 -0.88 9.42
C HIS A 558 -26.23 -0.93 9.25
N GLU A 559 -26.83 -2.12 9.22
CA GLU A 559 -28.28 -2.28 9.17
C GLU A 559 -28.99 -1.73 10.41
N LEU A 560 -28.44 -1.99 11.60
CA LEU A 560 -28.97 -1.44 12.85
C LEU A 560 -28.90 0.09 12.90
N TRP A 561 -27.79 0.66 12.43
CA TRP A 561 -27.60 2.10 12.32
C TRP A 561 -28.53 2.72 11.27
N ARG A 562 -28.64 2.11 10.08
CA ARG A 562 -29.48 2.56 8.97
C ARG A 562 -30.96 2.66 9.36
N LEU A 563 -31.46 1.67 10.10
CA LEU A 563 -32.82 1.66 10.64
C LEU A 563 -32.98 2.54 11.89
N LYS A 564 -31.96 3.31 12.28
CA LYS A 564 -31.94 4.25 13.41
C LYS A 564 -32.13 3.59 14.77
N TYR A 565 -31.85 2.29 14.89
CA TYR A 565 -31.83 1.60 16.17
C TYR A 565 -30.58 1.94 16.99
N ILE A 566 -29.53 2.46 16.37
CA ILE A 566 -28.35 2.99 17.08
C ILE A 566 -28.30 4.50 16.85
N SER A 567 -28.14 5.29 17.93
CA SER A 567 -28.05 6.75 17.85
C SER A 567 -26.62 7.23 18.01
N CYS A 568 -25.84 7.04 16.95
CA CYS A 568 -24.47 7.49 16.83
C CYS A 568 -24.14 7.80 15.36
N ASP A 569 -23.02 8.47 15.13
CA ASP A 569 -22.46 8.57 13.78
C ASP A 569 -21.85 7.23 13.36
N PHE A 570 -21.93 6.90 12.07
CA PHE A 570 -21.25 5.73 11.50
C PHE A 570 -20.27 6.19 10.43
N ARG A 571 -19.00 5.88 10.58
CA ARG A 571 -17.92 6.29 9.68
C ARG A 571 -17.11 5.08 9.25
N ALA A 572 -16.67 5.11 8.00
CA ALA A 572 -15.71 4.14 7.48
C ALA A 572 -14.55 4.87 6.81
N GLU A 573 -13.39 4.24 6.88
CA GLU A 573 -12.18 4.72 6.22
C GLU A 573 -12.35 4.78 4.69
N GLN A 574 -11.81 5.84 4.07
CA GLN A 574 -11.84 6.01 2.61
C GLN A 574 -10.86 5.08 1.89
N ASP A 575 -11.20 4.67 0.65
CA ASP A 575 -10.42 3.74 -0.17
C ASP A 575 -9.17 4.40 -0.79
N ARG A 576 -7.99 4.08 -0.24
CA ARG A 576 -6.70 4.54 -0.80
C ARG A 576 -6.22 3.69 -1.99
N ILE A 577 -6.60 2.41 -2.05
CA ILE A 577 -6.08 1.45 -3.03
C ILE A 577 -6.67 1.72 -4.41
N LEU A 578 -7.98 1.99 -4.48
CA LEU A 578 -8.66 2.30 -5.73
C LEU A 578 -8.06 3.52 -6.42
N ALA A 579 -7.70 4.55 -5.66
CA ALA A 579 -7.11 5.76 -6.21
C ALA A 579 -5.77 5.48 -6.91
N GLU A 580 -4.95 4.60 -6.34
CA GLU A 580 -3.64 4.26 -6.89
C GLU A 580 -3.72 3.31 -8.08
N VAL A 581 -4.59 2.30 -8.03
CA VAL A 581 -4.86 1.43 -9.20
C VAL A 581 -5.39 2.23 -10.38
N LEU A 582 -6.29 3.19 -10.14
CA LEU A 582 -6.82 4.07 -11.20
C LEU A 582 -5.76 5.03 -11.77
N ARG A 583 -4.70 5.36 -11.00
CA ARG A 583 -3.57 6.15 -11.51
C ARG A 583 -2.68 5.32 -12.41
N ASP A 584 -2.37 4.08 -12.03
CA ASP A 584 -1.59 3.13 -12.84
C ASP A 584 -2.26 2.87 -14.20
N ASP A 585 -3.56 2.56 -14.19
CA ASP A 585 -4.34 2.32 -15.41
C ASP A 585 -4.41 3.55 -16.33
N LYS A 586 -4.31 4.78 -15.78
CA LYS A 586 -4.25 6.02 -16.58
C LYS A 586 -2.87 6.23 -17.21
N GLY A 587 -1.79 6.05 -16.43
CA GLY A 587 -0.43 6.14 -16.95
C GLY A 587 -0.14 5.13 -18.07
N GLU A 588 -0.80 3.97 -18.05
CA GLU A 588 -0.69 2.96 -19.11
C GLU A 588 -1.36 3.37 -20.43
N LYS A 589 -2.44 4.17 -20.39
CA LYS A 589 -3.10 4.67 -21.61
C LYS A 589 -2.22 5.68 -22.37
N ASP A 590 -1.45 6.48 -21.65
CA ASP A 590 -0.55 7.50 -22.23
C ASP A 590 0.74 6.91 -22.83
N LEU A 591 1.10 5.66 -22.47
CA LEU A 591 2.28 4.95 -23.00
C LEU A 591 2.03 4.22 -24.33
N ARG A 592 0.79 4.22 -24.82
CA ARG A 592 0.51 3.79 -26.19
C ARG A 592 0.85 4.95 -27.11
N PRO A 593 1.82 4.83 -28.04
CA PRO A 593 1.92 5.81 -29.10
C PRO A 593 0.58 5.78 -29.82
N GLU A 594 -0.18 6.87 -29.71
CA GLU A 594 -1.23 7.13 -30.68
C GLU A 594 -0.50 7.12 -32.03
N PHE A 595 -0.74 6.07 -32.82
CA PHE A 595 -0.32 6.06 -34.21
C PHE A 595 -0.98 7.28 -34.82
N LYS A 596 -0.23 8.36 -35.02
CA LYS A 596 -0.57 9.36 -36.01
C LYS A 596 -0.69 8.57 -37.30
N ALA A 597 -1.91 8.44 -37.82
CA ALA A 597 -2.13 7.95 -39.16
C ALA A 597 -1.27 8.83 -40.07
N GLU A 598 -0.26 8.24 -40.70
CA GLU A 598 0.43 8.87 -41.82
C GLU A 598 -0.61 9.13 -42.91
N ASP A 599 -0.53 10.32 -43.49
CA ASP A 599 -1.42 10.82 -44.53
C ASP A 599 -1.60 9.77 -45.65
N GLY A 600 -2.80 9.21 -45.74
CA GLY A 600 -3.22 8.28 -46.77
C GLY A 600 -4.03 8.96 -47.87
N ASP A 601 -3.59 8.75 -49.10
CA ASP A 601 -4.19 9.03 -50.41
C ASP A 601 -5.74 8.84 -50.45
N PRO A 602 -6.51 9.69 -51.16
CA PRO A 602 -7.95 9.82 -50.97
C PRO A 602 -8.76 8.88 -51.87
N ASP A 603 -8.44 7.58 -51.92
CA ASP A 603 -9.28 6.56 -52.57
C ASP A 603 -8.99 5.16 -52.02
N SER A 604 -9.52 4.84 -50.84
CA SER A 604 -9.81 3.46 -50.45
C SER A 604 -10.94 3.42 -49.41
N GLU A 605 -12.02 2.72 -49.75
CA GLU A 605 -13.07 2.35 -48.81
C GLU A 605 -12.53 1.27 -47.88
N ASP A 606 -12.21 1.63 -46.63
CA ASP A 606 -11.95 0.65 -45.58
C ASP A 606 -12.69 1.00 -44.28
N VAL A 607 -13.48 0.03 -43.82
CA VAL A 607 -14.35 0.11 -42.65
C VAL A 607 -13.49 -0.03 -41.40
N SER A 608 -13.30 1.07 -40.66
CA SER A 608 -12.68 1.06 -39.33
C SER A 608 -13.68 0.56 -38.25
N PRO A 609 -13.28 -0.29 -37.28
CA PRO A 609 -14.16 -0.71 -36.21
C PRO A 609 -14.38 0.43 -35.20
N LYS A 610 -15.63 0.90 -35.09
CA LYS A 610 -16.03 1.92 -34.11
C LYS A 610 -15.89 1.41 -32.68
N SER A 611 -15.31 2.25 -31.82
CA SER A 611 -15.20 2.04 -30.38
C SER A 611 -16.58 2.07 -29.69
N ILE A 612 -16.75 1.22 -28.68
CA ILE A 612 -18.01 1.02 -27.94
C ILE A 612 -18.38 2.21 -27.03
N SER A 613 -17.51 3.22 -26.90
CA SER A 613 -17.73 4.38 -26.03
C SER A 613 -18.58 5.51 -26.65
N GLU A 614 -18.97 5.44 -27.92
CA GLU A 614 -19.77 6.51 -28.57
C GLU A 614 -21.21 6.11 -28.94
N ILE A 615 -21.68 4.91 -28.56
CA ILE A 615 -23.06 4.45 -28.88
C ILE A 615 -24.12 4.98 -27.89
N GLY A 616 -23.73 5.80 -26.90
CA GLY A 616 -24.64 6.30 -25.86
C GLY A 616 -25.24 7.69 -26.07
N ALA A 617 -24.79 8.47 -27.05
CA ALA A 617 -25.17 9.87 -27.17
C ALA A 617 -25.36 10.31 -28.63
N SER A 618 -26.44 9.85 -29.26
CA SER A 618 -27.18 10.57 -30.32
C SER A 618 -28.15 9.63 -31.03
N ARG A 619 -29.41 9.61 -30.56
CA ARG A 619 -30.54 9.25 -31.42
C ARG A 619 -31.68 10.21 -31.13
N GLY A 620 -31.57 11.40 -31.70
CA GLY A 620 -32.69 12.27 -32.00
C GLY A 620 -32.75 12.43 -33.52
N SER A 621 -33.92 12.10 -34.07
CA SER A 621 -34.53 12.54 -35.34
C SER A 621 -33.66 12.59 -36.61
N ASP A 622 -33.99 11.74 -37.59
CA ASP A 622 -34.54 12.20 -38.88
C ASP A 622 -34.81 11.00 -39.81
N LEU A 623 -36.09 10.74 -40.07
CA LEU A 623 -36.54 9.93 -41.22
C LEU A 623 -37.98 10.34 -41.60
N GLU A 624 -38.11 11.40 -42.39
CA GLU A 624 -39.11 11.46 -43.47
C GLU A 624 -38.47 10.71 -44.66
N THR A 625 -39.11 9.89 -45.50
CA THR A 625 -40.44 9.90 -46.11
C THR A 625 -40.76 8.47 -46.62
N ALA A 626 -42.01 8.00 -46.49
CA ALA A 626 -42.83 7.44 -47.59
C ALA A 626 -44.10 6.74 -47.04
N SER A 627 -45.24 7.16 -47.60
CA SER A 627 -46.61 6.57 -47.67
C SER A 627 -46.86 5.21 -46.98
N VAL A 628 -47.97 4.97 -46.28
CA VAL A 628 -49.32 4.73 -46.85
C VAL A 628 -50.42 4.88 -45.76
N GLY A 629 -51.47 5.66 -46.08
CA GLY A 629 -52.90 5.30 -45.93
C GLY A 629 -53.60 5.24 -44.55
N SER A 630 -54.62 6.10 -44.40
CA SER A 630 -55.85 5.99 -43.57
C SER A 630 -55.69 6.00 -42.04
N GLY A 631 -56.43 6.73 -41.21
CA GLY A 631 -57.58 7.64 -41.36
C GLY A 631 -58.07 7.98 -39.94
N LEU A 632 -58.85 9.08 -39.84
CA LEU A 632 -59.73 9.50 -38.74
C LEU A 632 -59.18 10.32 -37.55
N ASP A 633 -59.85 11.48 -37.41
CA ASP A 633 -60.24 12.23 -36.21
C ASP A 633 -59.29 13.23 -35.51
N ALA A 634 -59.33 14.45 -36.06
CA ALA A 634 -59.77 15.69 -35.40
C ALA A 634 -59.40 15.97 -33.93
N ALA A 635 -58.60 17.03 -33.69
CA ALA A 635 -59.08 18.32 -33.12
C ALA A 635 -57.94 19.25 -32.66
N LYS A 636 -57.85 20.39 -33.35
CA LYS A 636 -57.43 21.77 -32.98
C LYS A 636 -56.48 22.09 -31.80
N ALA A 637 -55.62 23.04 -32.15
CA ALA A 637 -54.60 23.82 -31.42
C ALA A 637 -55.11 24.87 -30.41
N ARG A 638 -54.17 25.34 -29.55
CA ARG A 638 -53.89 26.73 -29.10
C ARG A 638 -52.64 26.69 -28.19
N LYS A 639 -51.47 27.20 -28.58
CA LYS A 639 -50.93 28.58 -28.66
C LYS A 639 -50.79 29.32 -27.32
N ASP A 640 -49.52 29.60 -26.98
CA ASP A 640 -48.92 30.72 -26.24
C ASP A 640 -49.51 31.17 -24.89
N THR A 641 -48.68 31.24 -23.84
CA THR A 641 -48.05 32.51 -23.39
C THR A 641 -47.25 32.39 -22.08
N VAL A 642 -45.96 32.78 -22.16
CA VAL A 642 -45.20 33.72 -21.28
C VAL A 642 -44.77 33.27 -19.86
N PRO A 643 -43.57 33.70 -19.38
CA PRO A 643 -42.75 32.96 -18.42
C PRO A 643 -42.68 33.60 -17.03
N ARG A 644 -42.23 32.80 -16.05
CA ARG A 644 -41.33 33.21 -14.98
C ARG A 644 -40.46 32.04 -14.54
#